data_AF-A0A3P8WD94-F1
#
_entry.id   AF-A0A3P8WD94-F1
#
_cell.length_a   1.000
_cell.length_b   1.000
_cell.length_c   1.000
_cell.angle_alpha   90.00
_cell.angle_beta   90.00
_cell.angle_gamma   90.00
#
_symmetry.space_group_name_H-M   'P 1'
#
loop_
_entity.id
_entity.type
_entity.pdbx_description
1 polymer ?
#
loop_
_entity_poly.entity_id
_entity_poly.type
_entity_poly.pdbx_seq_one_letter_code
_entity_poly.pdbx_strand_id
1 'polypeptide(L)'
;MGLRSFWTFSLLAPLVLLFHHKFVAQAEISSQRANDRLRVVPLAPRVRPETTDVNDSIKIDTNGTKVFNANETDPGDGFNGRSGEAPAGTTNYPETLDEKYGSFHQGRSVAKYYSRNKAKRSVAAAYGDSVDRSSSGGAQTRDRFVEAVHGVSTSRAEYRRSGDEARGSNPRPNEPYLDTSTFALSGDSAHNQAMVHWSGHNSSVILILTKLYDFNLGAVTESSLWRSTDYGSTYNKLNDRVGSRTVLSFLYVCPTNKQKIMVLSDPEVESAVLISSDEGASFEKHPVNFNILSLLFHPTQENWILAYSHDNKLYSSMDFGRKWMLVHDNVMPGRFYWAVMGLDKESDVVHIETRIAKGRAWYVKCRAQRCTEGNRQYLFPGDVDTNSLVVQDEYVFTQVTKVGRPSYFVSYMRESFRQMQLPKYCLPKDMHIISTDEKQVFAAVQEWNQNNTYSLYISDSPGVYFTLSLENLRTSRGAAGNLLVDFYKVEGINGMYLANKLLDNHIKTFITYDKGQTWALLPAPTSDVAGNNLHCILPFCSLHLHLEMSENPYTSGPITSKKSVPGIIVATGNIGTELSSTNLGMFITSDAGNSWRQIFDEEHNIWFLDNGGALLAVLHAPSPIRHLWVSLDEGKKWDRHSFSLSPLYVDGVLMEPEADNHILTFFGHFGHRSEWQLIKIDYMGLFSRRCMDGDYQTWHLHNKGELCVMGEKQTFMKRMPGNRCMLAQDYSRIYSSEPCLCTAFDFECDYGWERQTDGKCSPAFWFNPNGATKSCSSSQSFLNSTGYRKVLSNNCKEAGKNVFSPRRQACQSRPPQGLRLSTSQGELSAPVGSNVTFMVYLDQGDSPGTSIHLDFGDGIKIIYSNLSRTDDGIKHIYRTTGIYRVTATAENSQGSDRTTMFLHITSPVERVYLSIPIVAIRGKEANLTAVVWPSHSRTLTFFWWFDNSSEPIITLEGSISYTFQREGKNKVTVQVASGSNVLQDSKVITVKETFRSLLLSFSPALDEHNPDISEWREDIGRVVRTALSQVSGVTEKQLLVSLYPGLPTTAELFILPDEHLSTEHKRGREETLDMISDIFVTALNQGLIQFELKADVRIVVYMTQQTLAPLVDSNSIHSGSAMLMLLTVVLIGVAAFFIYKFKRKIPWIHVQAEDSQEKDPEVISTVGQNDNMSKVKLSEFPSPKELVVKDLEPRSRVHTGGIGRNMERIVTREFPNCTNV
;
A
#
# COMPACT_ATOMS: atom_id res chain seq x y z
N MET A 1 50.83 -59.56 -23.72
CA MET A 1 50.72 -61.03 -23.53
C MET A 1 49.93 -61.30 -22.26
N GLY A 2 49.19 -62.42 -22.16
CA GLY A 2 48.56 -62.94 -20.92
C GLY A 2 47.45 -62.06 -20.32
N LEU A 3 46.14 -62.37 -20.41
CA LEU A 3 45.34 -63.44 -19.78
C LEU A 3 45.02 -63.29 -18.27
N ARG A 4 43.73 -63.07 -18.02
CA ARG A 4 42.82 -63.83 -17.11
C ARG A 4 43.27 -64.15 -15.67
N SER A 5 42.66 -63.41 -14.74
CA SER A 5 41.77 -63.91 -13.67
C SER A 5 41.57 -65.44 -13.48
N PHE A 6 41.67 -65.92 -12.24
CA PHE A 6 40.69 -66.74 -11.47
C PHE A 6 41.22 -66.93 -10.02
N TRP A 7 40.42 -67.14 -8.98
CA TRP A 7 39.84 -68.44 -8.58
C TRP A 7 38.70 -68.33 -7.53
N THR A 8 38.04 -69.45 -7.22
CA THR A 8 36.88 -69.62 -6.30
C THR A 8 37.28 -70.45 -5.04
N PHE A 9 36.44 -70.80 -4.04
CA PHE A 9 34.97 -70.93 -3.96
C PHE A 9 34.42 -70.71 -2.50
N SER A 10 33.40 -71.47 -2.06
CA SER A 10 32.62 -71.26 -0.82
C SER A 10 32.51 -72.53 0.06
N LEU A 11 31.94 -72.44 1.28
CA LEU A 11 30.85 -73.30 1.83
C LEU A 11 30.51 -73.05 3.34
N LEU A 12 29.22 -72.76 3.64
CA LEU A 12 28.33 -73.12 4.79
C LEU A 12 28.84 -73.24 6.26
N ALA A 13 28.07 -73.06 7.36
CA ALA A 13 26.73 -72.49 7.75
C ALA A 13 26.57 -72.66 9.32
N PRO A 14 25.43 -72.47 10.05
CA PRO A 14 24.07 -71.96 9.72
C PRO A 14 23.41 -70.98 10.78
N LEU A 15 22.08 -70.75 10.65
CA LEU A 15 21.08 -70.34 11.69
C LEU A 15 20.83 -68.86 12.11
N VAL A 16 20.30 -68.07 11.16
CA VAL A 16 19.02 -67.28 11.17
C VAL A 16 18.37 -66.81 12.50
N LEU A 17 18.07 -65.50 12.61
CA LEU A 17 16.77 -64.82 12.95
C LEU A 17 17.01 -63.31 13.30
N LEU A 18 16.26 -62.28 12.87
CA LEU A 18 15.57 -62.01 11.59
C LEU A 18 15.36 -60.47 11.40
N PHE A 19 15.46 -59.98 10.15
CA PHE A 19 15.04 -58.68 9.58
C PHE A 19 15.69 -57.31 9.94
N HIS A 20 15.48 -56.36 9.01
CA HIS A 20 16.09 -55.02 8.85
C HIS A 20 15.06 -53.88 9.20
N HIS A 21 15.28 -52.55 9.09
CA HIS A 21 16.15 -51.75 8.20
C HIS A 21 16.38 -50.28 8.65
N LYS A 22 17.51 -49.70 8.20
CA LYS A 22 17.82 -48.27 7.89
C LYS A 22 17.66 -47.17 8.96
N PHE A 23 18.78 -46.48 9.21
CA PHE A 23 18.83 -45.10 9.71
C PHE A 23 18.51 -44.08 8.60
N VAL A 24 17.71 -43.07 8.93
CA VAL A 24 17.93 -41.65 8.55
C VAL A 24 17.58 -40.84 9.80
N ALA A 25 18.37 -39.82 10.15
CA ALA A 25 18.18 -39.05 11.38
C ALA A 25 17.29 -37.82 11.15
N GLN A 26 16.37 -37.59 12.09
CA GLN A 26 15.49 -36.42 12.18
C GLN A 26 15.54 -35.92 13.63
N ALA A 27 15.70 -34.61 13.82
CA ALA A 27 15.98 -34.01 15.13
C ALA A 27 14.86 -33.06 15.57
N GLU A 28 13.76 -33.64 16.06
CA GLU A 28 12.83 -32.94 16.95
C GLU A 28 13.24 -33.19 18.40
N ILE A 29 13.09 -32.19 19.28
CA ILE A 29 13.17 -32.39 20.72
C ILE A 29 11.94 -31.75 21.37
N SER A 30 11.01 -32.61 21.78
CA SER A 30 10.09 -32.33 22.88
C SER A 30 10.12 -33.52 23.85
N SER A 31 9.88 -33.28 25.14
CA SER A 31 9.82 -34.35 26.15
C SER A 31 8.79 -34.01 27.22
N GLN A 32 8.36 -35.02 27.97
CA GLN A 32 6.99 -35.12 28.46
C GLN A 32 6.79 -34.69 29.92
N ARG A 33 5.51 -34.46 30.25
CA ARG A 33 4.99 -34.32 31.62
C ARG A 33 5.27 -35.57 32.47
N ALA A 34 5.40 -35.37 33.78
CA ALA A 34 5.13 -36.38 34.79
C ALA A 34 4.18 -35.81 35.87
N ASN A 35 3.27 -36.63 36.38
CA ASN A 35 2.37 -36.35 37.50
C ASN A 35 2.54 -37.45 38.55
N ASP A 36 2.75 -37.12 39.83
CA ASP A 36 1.73 -37.41 40.86
C ASP A 36 2.03 -36.84 42.28
N ARG A 37 0.95 -36.44 42.96
CA ARG A 37 0.64 -36.56 44.42
C ARG A 37 1.62 -36.09 45.53
N LEU A 38 1.18 -35.01 46.19
CA LEU A 38 0.85 -34.90 47.64
C LEU A 38 1.91 -35.20 48.74
N ARG A 39 2.28 -34.14 49.49
CA ARG A 39 2.40 -34.14 50.98
C ARG A 39 2.26 -32.71 51.54
N VAL A 40 2.14 -32.57 52.87
CA VAL A 40 1.42 -31.44 53.53
C VAL A 40 2.10 -30.98 54.85
N VAL A 41 2.33 -29.65 55.01
CA VAL A 41 2.55 -28.90 56.31
C VAL A 41 3.89 -29.20 57.05
N PRO A 42 4.49 -28.31 57.93
CA PRO A 42 3.96 -27.13 58.64
C PRO A 42 4.72 -25.77 58.49
N LEU A 43 4.30 -24.78 59.32
CA LEU A 43 4.63 -23.34 59.34
C LEU A 43 5.89 -22.90 60.13
N ALA A 44 6.28 -21.62 59.91
CA ALA A 44 6.76 -20.61 60.89
C ALA A 44 8.24 -20.62 61.37
N PRO A 45 8.78 -19.52 61.97
CA PRO A 45 8.60 -18.08 61.64
C PRO A 45 9.87 -17.17 61.78
N ARG A 46 9.76 -15.90 61.32
CA ARG A 46 10.42 -14.64 61.80
C ARG A 46 11.87 -14.63 62.34
N VAL A 47 12.73 -13.79 61.75
CA VAL A 47 13.75 -12.96 62.45
C VAL A 47 13.77 -11.54 61.81
N ARG A 48 14.31 -10.53 62.52
CA ARG A 48 14.51 -9.13 62.08
C ARG A 48 15.83 -8.95 61.29
N PRO A 49 16.19 -7.71 60.89
CA PRO A 49 17.31 -7.06 61.58
C PRO A 49 16.97 -5.67 62.14
N GLU A 50 17.96 -5.04 62.79
CA GLU A 50 17.78 -3.95 63.75
C GLU A 50 18.13 -2.56 63.22
N THR A 51 17.65 -1.54 63.94
CA THR A 51 18.12 -0.15 63.86
C THR A 51 19.50 0.00 64.47
N THR A 52 20.38 0.75 63.82
CA THR A 52 21.49 1.48 64.46
C THR A 52 21.39 2.95 64.06
N ASP A 53 21.81 3.84 64.96
CA ASP A 53 21.49 5.27 64.94
C ASP A 53 22.62 6.05 65.65
N VAL A 54 22.73 7.37 65.39
CA VAL A 54 23.66 8.33 66.03
C VAL A 54 25.16 8.08 65.66
N ASN A 55 25.97 9.05 65.20
CA ASN A 55 26.24 10.35 65.84
C ASN A 55 26.80 11.45 64.89
N ASP A 56 26.86 12.68 65.40
CA ASP A 56 27.24 13.95 64.73
C ASP A 56 28.73 14.12 64.34
N SER A 57 28.99 15.02 63.38
CA SER A 57 29.78 16.25 63.67
C SER A 57 29.83 17.27 62.51
N ILE A 58 29.86 18.56 62.89
CA ILE A 58 29.85 19.74 62.01
C ILE A 58 31.28 20.14 61.62
N LYS A 59 31.46 20.72 60.42
CA LYS A 59 32.48 21.77 60.19
C LYS A 59 32.11 22.73 59.05
N ILE A 60 32.27 24.02 59.32
CA ILE A 60 32.18 25.16 58.38
C ILE A 60 33.45 25.97 58.57
N ASP A 61 34.10 26.38 57.48
CA ASP A 61 35.06 27.51 57.37
C ASP A 61 35.63 27.57 55.95
N THR A 62 36.15 28.67 55.39
CA THR A 62 35.71 30.09 55.26
C THR A 62 36.64 30.75 54.21
N ASN A 63 36.21 31.86 53.59
CA ASN A 63 36.98 32.74 52.67
C ASN A 63 37.44 32.17 51.30
N GLY A 64 37.63 32.97 50.24
CA GLY A 64 37.15 34.35 50.01
C GLY A 64 38.11 35.32 49.29
N THR A 65 37.96 35.50 47.97
CA THR A 65 38.45 36.64 47.13
C THR A 65 37.55 36.70 45.88
N LYS A 66 36.87 37.77 45.43
CA LYS A 66 37.15 39.23 45.25
C LYS A 66 38.12 39.57 44.10
N VAL A 67 37.60 40.10 42.97
CA VAL A 67 37.99 41.37 42.28
C VAL A 67 37.34 41.50 40.88
N PHE A 68 37.13 42.76 40.46
CA PHE A 68 36.64 43.36 39.20
C PHE A 68 37.34 42.86 37.87
N ASN A 69 36.94 43.21 36.63
CA ASN A 69 36.03 44.29 36.16
C ASN A 69 35.33 44.04 34.79
N ALA A 70 34.44 44.99 34.46
CA ALA A 70 33.57 45.23 33.29
C ALA A 70 34.12 45.05 31.84
N ASN A 71 33.19 44.85 30.88
CA ASN A 71 32.70 45.90 29.95
C ASN A 71 31.41 45.48 29.19
N GLU A 72 30.44 46.41 29.12
CA GLU A 72 29.64 46.90 27.96
C GLU A 72 29.02 45.90 26.93
N THR A 73 27.81 46.11 26.35
CA THR A 73 27.05 47.37 26.15
C THR A 73 25.51 47.15 26.16
N ASP A 74 24.76 48.26 26.25
CA ASP A 74 23.28 48.47 26.15
C ASP A 74 22.67 48.09 24.77
N PRO A 75 21.32 48.08 24.49
CA PRO A 75 20.38 49.19 24.80
C PRO A 75 18.86 48.89 25.06
N GLY A 76 18.19 49.83 25.77
CA GLY A 76 16.80 50.30 25.54
C GLY A 76 15.61 49.33 25.73
N ASP A 77 14.35 49.75 25.91
CA ASP A 77 13.69 51.06 26.16
C ASP A 77 12.41 50.70 26.99
N GLY A 78 11.84 51.48 27.90
CA GLY A 78 11.09 52.72 27.68
C GLY A 78 9.77 52.66 28.47
N PHE A 79 9.60 53.54 29.46
CA PHE A 79 8.43 53.59 30.39
C PHE A 79 7.15 54.10 29.67
N ASN A 80 5.91 54.07 30.21
CA ASN A 80 5.49 54.41 31.59
C ASN A 80 4.00 54.05 31.87
N GLY A 81 3.60 53.97 33.16
CA GLY A 81 2.20 53.85 33.60
C GLY A 81 2.04 53.49 35.08
N ARG A 82 1.57 54.43 35.93
CA ARG A 82 1.57 54.31 37.41
C ARG A 82 0.18 54.36 38.05
N SER A 83 -0.10 53.43 38.99
CA SER A 83 -0.85 53.62 40.26
C SER A 83 -1.13 52.25 40.92
N GLY A 84 -1.11 52.04 42.25
CA GLY A 84 -0.72 52.93 43.36
C GLY A 84 -1.19 52.38 44.73
N GLU A 85 -0.28 52.38 45.72
CA GLU A 85 -0.53 52.29 47.18
C GLU A 85 -1.17 51.02 47.80
N ALA A 86 -1.23 51.00 49.14
CA ALA A 86 -1.49 49.87 50.05
C ALA A 86 -1.92 50.44 51.45
N PRO A 87 -1.85 49.72 52.60
CA PRO A 87 -2.58 48.52 53.03
C PRO A 87 -3.34 48.71 54.38
N ALA A 88 -3.84 47.60 54.94
CA ALA A 88 -4.07 47.30 56.37
C ALA A 88 -5.42 47.61 57.07
N GLY A 89 -5.72 46.80 58.10
CA GLY A 89 -6.88 46.90 59.03
C GLY A 89 -7.47 45.52 59.41
N THR A 90 -6.93 44.79 60.40
CA THR A 90 -7.40 44.65 61.82
C THR A 90 -8.88 44.19 62.01
N THR A 91 -9.26 43.31 62.96
CA THR A 91 -8.65 42.98 64.28
C THR A 91 -9.13 41.63 64.88
N ASN A 92 -8.29 41.03 65.75
CA ASN A 92 -8.58 40.23 66.97
C ASN A 92 -9.19 38.78 67.00
N TYR A 93 -8.49 37.95 67.79
CA TYR A 93 -8.78 36.66 68.45
C TYR A 93 -9.56 36.86 69.81
N PRO A 94 -9.82 35.88 70.73
CA PRO A 94 -9.36 34.46 70.83
C PRO A 94 -10.37 33.36 71.31
N GLU A 95 -9.86 32.11 71.44
CA GLU A 95 -10.27 30.95 72.30
C GLU A 95 -11.64 30.25 72.08
N THR A 96 -11.90 28.99 72.51
CA THR A 96 -11.09 27.91 73.18
C THR A 96 -10.78 26.75 72.20
N LEU A 97 -10.04 25.65 72.45
CA LEU A 97 -9.51 24.84 73.59
C LEU A 97 -10.34 23.60 74.03
N ASP A 98 -9.61 22.48 74.24
CA ASP A 98 -9.93 21.07 74.59
C ASP A 98 -10.85 20.25 73.65
N GLU A 99 -10.54 19.02 73.20
CA GLU A 99 -9.98 17.77 73.80
C GLU A 99 -11.01 16.87 74.56
N LYS A 100 -11.32 15.67 74.02
CA LYS A 100 -10.68 14.40 74.47
C LYS A 100 -11.12 13.12 73.72
N TYR A 101 -10.25 12.12 73.85
CA TYR A 101 -10.40 10.70 73.51
C TYR A 101 -11.59 10.00 74.21
N GLY A 102 -12.06 8.88 73.64
CA GLY A 102 -12.88 7.90 74.36
C GLY A 102 -13.21 6.67 73.51
N SER A 103 -12.50 5.56 73.69
CA SER A 103 -12.67 4.34 72.87
C SER A 103 -12.79 3.05 73.70
N PHE A 104 -13.16 1.98 72.98
CA PHE A 104 -12.80 0.56 73.23
C PHE A 104 -13.71 -0.38 74.06
N HIS A 105 -13.70 -1.63 73.55
CA HIS A 105 -14.07 -2.94 74.11
C HIS A 105 -15.57 -3.32 74.28
N GLN A 106 -16.02 -4.59 74.16
CA GLN A 106 -15.70 -5.78 73.31
C GLN A 106 -16.34 -7.04 73.95
N GLY A 107 -17.21 -7.79 73.26
CA GLY A 107 -18.04 -8.84 73.91
C GLY A 107 -18.55 -10.01 73.04
N ARG A 108 -17.74 -11.07 72.96
CA ARG A 108 -17.99 -12.48 72.55
C ARG A 108 -19.43 -13.01 72.26
N SER A 109 -19.64 -13.42 71.00
CA SER A 109 -19.96 -14.81 70.53
C SER A 109 -21.17 -15.66 71.03
N VAL A 110 -22.02 -16.04 70.05
CA VAL A 110 -22.65 -17.38 69.82
C VAL A 110 -23.95 -17.82 70.56
N ALA A 111 -25.07 -17.57 69.87
CA ALA A 111 -26.22 -18.45 69.52
C ALA A 111 -26.89 -19.45 70.52
N LYS A 112 -28.23 -19.35 70.62
CA LYS A 112 -29.17 -20.52 70.61
C LYS A 112 -30.62 -20.12 70.23
N TYR A 113 -31.55 -21.09 70.25
CA TYR A 113 -32.79 -21.17 69.44
C TYR A 113 -34.11 -21.05 70.25
N TYR A 114 -35.25 -20.98 69.53
CA TYR A 114 -36.66 -21.30 69.91
C TYR A 114 -37.58 -20.29 70.64
N SER A 115 -38.68 -19.93 69.98
CA SER A 115 -40.06 -19.94 70.52
C SER A 115 -41.09 -20.20 69.39
N ARG A 116 -42.27 -20.80 69.68
CA ARG A 116 -42.92 -21.76 68.72
C ARG A 116 -44.34 -22.27 69.12
N ASN A 117 -45.46 -21.68 68.63
CA ASN A 117 -46.83 -22.27 68.62
C ASN A 117 -47.77 -21.55 67.60
N LYS A 118 -48.70 -22.14 66.81
CA LYS A 118 -49.72 -23.24 66.92
C LYS A 118 -51.06 -22.78 67.55
N ALA A 119 -52.27 -23.21 67.11
CA ALA A 119 -52.73 -24.28 66.18
C ALA A 119 -53.89 -23.78 65.26
N LYS A 120 -54.79 -24.53 64.56
CA LYS A 120 -55.32 -25.92 64.61
C LYS A 120 -55.90 -26.36 63.22
N ARG A 121 -56.56 -27.54 63.09
CA ARG A 121 -56.90 -28.21 61.79
C ARG A 121 -58.04 -29.25 61.92
N SER A 122 -59.13 -29.25 61.10
CA SER A 122 -59.94 -30.46 60.72
C SER A 122 -61.28 -30.23 59.92
N VAL A 123 -61.43 -30.93 58.78
CA VAL A 123 -62.54 -31.84 58.35
C VAL A 123 -64.04 -31.38 58.16
N ALA A 124 -64.45 -31.34 56.86
CA ALA A 124 -65.64 -31.91 56.15
C ALA A 124 -67.16 -31.72 56.51
N ALA A 125 -67.91 -31.27 55.48
CA ALA A 125 -69.18 -31.78 54.88
C ALA A 125 -70.57 -31.76 55.61
N ALA A 126 -71.60 -31.21 54.93
CA ALA A 126 -72.88 -31.90 54.54
C ALA A 126 -73.91 -31.02 53.75
N TYR A 127 -74.47 -31.59 52.65
CA TYR A 127 -75.84 -31.52 52.07
C TYR A 127 -76.75 -30.25 51.97
N GLY A 128 -77.52 -30.16 50.86
CA GLY A 128 -78.89 -29.56 50.84
C GLY A 128 -79.35 -28.79 49.59
N ASP A 129 -79.98 -29.47 48.60
CA ASP A 129 -81.11 -29.05 47.71
C ASP A 129 -81.11 -27.71 46.89
N SER A 130 -81.76 -27.58 45.71
CA SER A 130 -82.36 -28.53 44.73
C SER A 130 -82.75 -27.83 43.38
N VAL A 131 -82.77 -28.58 42.26
CA VAL A 131 -83.74 -28.51 41.10
C VAL A 131 -83.80 -27.19 40.25
N ASP A 132 -83.90 -27.17 38.90
CA ASP A 132 -84.21 -28.20 37.87
C ASP A 132 -83.51 -28.00 36.49
N ARG A 133 -83.52 -29.06 35.65
CA ARG A 133 -83.57 -29.19 34.14
C ARG A 133 -82.99 -28.12 33.16
N SER A 134 -82.50 -28.46 31.95
CA SER A 134 -82.26 -29.77 31.28
C SER A 134 -81.51 -29.69 29.92
N SER A 135 -80.83 -30.80 29.55
CA SER A 135 -80.63 -31.35 28.17
C SER A 135 -79.81 -30.57 27.12
N SER A 136 -79.00 -31.20 26.24
CA SER A 136 -78.65 -32.64 26.07
C SER A 136 -77.43 -32.89 25.17
N GLY A 137 -76.64 -33.94 25.49
CA GLY A 137 -75.66 -34.60 24.60
C GLY A 137 -74.27 -33.92 24.54
N GLY A 138 -73.13 -34.63 24.50
CA GLY A 138 -72.86 -36.08 24.45
C GLY A 138 -71.86 -36.42 23.32
N ALA A 139 -70.81 -37.24 23.50
CA ALA A 139 -70.38 -38.01 24.66
C ALA A 139 -68.85 -38.34 24.62
N GLN A 140 -68.47 -39.36 25.39
CA GLN A 140 -67.20 -40.11 25.52
C GLN A 140 -66.35 -40.29 24.22
N THR A 141 -65.05 -40.62 24.25
CA THR A 141 -64.26 -41.30 25.31
C THR A 141 -62.78 -40.90 25.28
N ARG A 142 -62.02 -41.22 26.33
CA ARG A 142 -60.55 -41.30 26.29
C ARG A 142 -60.11 -42.49 25.44
N ASP A 143 -59.04 -42.32 24.66
CA ASP A 143 -57.98 -43.32 24.59
C ASP A 143 -56.61 -42.67 24.31
N ARG A 144 -55.52 -43.43 24.50
CA ARG A 144 -54.12 -43.01 24.22
C ARG A 144 -53.50 -43.97 23.21
N PHE A 145 -52.74 -43.49 22.23
CA PHE A 145 -51.35 -43.92 21.94
C PHE A 145 -50.74 -43.16 20.72
N VAL A 146 -49.49 -42.70 20.90
CA VAL A 146 -48.35 -42.64 19.93
C VAL A 146 -48.47 -41.98 18.52
N GLU A 147 -47.72 -40.87 18.39
CA GLU A 147 -46.81 -40.39 17.30
C GLU A 147 -47.22 -40.13 15.83
N ALA A 148 -46.79 -38.93 15.37
CA ALA A 148 -46.23 -38.54 14.05
C ALA A 148 -47.09 -38.68 12.77
N VAL A 149 -47.00 -37.83 11.73
CA VAL A 149 -45.87 -37.05 11.15
C VAL A 149 -46.32 -35.63 10.70
N HIS A 150 -45.35 -34.76 10.38
CA HIS A 150 -45.38 -33.38 9.84
C HIS A 150 -46.63 -32.88 9.06
N GLY A 151 -46.85 -31.55 9.09
CA GLY A 151 -47.05 -30.82 7.81
C GLY A 151 -47.91 -29.53 7.75
N VAL A 152 -47.30 -28.37 8.05
CA VAL A 152 -47.47 -27.07 7.35
C VAL A 152 -48.85 -26.33 7.35
N SER A 153 -48.76 -24.99 7.37
CA SER A 153 -49.75 -23.98 6.92
C SER A 153 -50.76 -23.36 7.92
N THR A 154 -50.51 -22.08 8.21
CA THR A 154 -51.47 -20.93 8.26
C THR A 154 -52.80 -21.03 9.02
N SER A 155 -53.01 -20.08 9.92
CA SER A 155 -54.34 -19.52 10.21
C SER A 155 -54.31 -17.98 10.24
N ARG A 156 -55.40 -17.35 9.79
CA ARG A 156 -55.60 -15.89 9.85
C ARG A 156 -55.96 -15.48 11.28
N ALA A 157 -55.52 -14.31 11.72
CA ALA A 157 -56.16 -13.59 12.82
C ALA A 157 -57.28 -12.69 12.25
N GLU A 158 -58.52 -12.91 12.67
CA GLU A 158 -59.65 -12.07 12.26
C GLU A 158 -59.79 -10.81 13.14
N TYR A 159 -60.26 -9.73 12.52
CA TYR A 159 -60.54 -8.47 13.19
C TYR A 159 -61.69 -8.62 14.20
N ARG A 160 -61.45 -8.28 15.47
CA ARG A 160 -62.50 -7.84 16.39
C ARG A 160 -62.19 -6.43 16.88
N ARG A 161 -63.08 -5.49 16.55
CA ARG A 161 -63.08 -4.14 17.12
C ARG A 161 -63.39 -4.25 18.61
N SER A 162 -62.52 -3.73 19.45
CA SER A 162 -62.89 -3.23 20.78
C SER A 162 -62.74 -1.72 20.72
N GLY A 163 -63.85 -0.99 20.79
CA GLY A 163 -63.85 0.47 20.82
C GLY A 163 -64.29 0.94 22.19
N ASP A 164 -63.33 1.37 23.01
CA ASP A 164 -63.52 2.32 24.11
C ASP A 164 -62.17 2.67 24.77
N GLU A 165 -61.40 3.54 24.12
CA GLU A 165 -60.30 4.28 24.80
C GLU A 165 -60.01 5.62 24.07
N ALA A 166 -61.07 6.39 23.82
CA ALA A 166 -61.03 7.67 23.11
C ALA A 166 -61.50 8.84 24.01
N ARG A 167 -60.85 8.99 25.17
CA ARG A 167 -60.92 10.22 25.99
C ARG A 167 -59.51 10.61 26.42
N GLY A 168 -59.00 11.68 25.83
CA GLY A 168 -57.68 12.21 26.17
C GLY A 168 -57.62 12.66 27.64
N SER A 169 -56.72 12.05 28.40
CA SER A 169 -56.27 12.61 29.68
C SER A 169 -55.33 13.76 29.38
N ASN A 170 -55.67 15.00 29.79
CA ASN A 170 -54.71 16.10 29.79
C ASN A 170 -53.46 15.68 30.58
N PRO A 171 -52.23 15.92 30.09
CA PRO A 171 -51.01 15.59 30.82
C PRO A 171 -51.00 16.25 32.21
N ARG A 172 -50.50 15.51 33.20
CA ARG A 172 -50.16 16.13 34.49
C ARG A 172 -48.97 17.07 34.25
N PRO A 173 -48.98 18.32 34.75
CA PRO A 173 -48.02 19.36 34.34
C PRO A 173 -46.55 19.15 34.79
N ASN A 174 -46.18 17.96 35.27
CA ASN A 174 -44.83 17.58 35.70
C ASN A 174 -44.33 16.24 35.08
N GLU A 175 -45.13 15.57 34.25
CA GLU A 175 -44.70 14.36 33.52
C GLU A 175 -44.05 14.78 32.18
N PRO A 176 -42.88 14.22 31.80
CA PRO A 176 -42.14 14.67 30.62
C PRO A 176 -42.85 14.16 29.37
N TYR A 177 -43.06 15.04 28.39
CA TYR A 177 -43.75 14.70 27.16
C TYR A 177 -42.95 15.14 25.93
N LEU A 178 -43.27 14.52 24.82
CA LEU A 178 -42.83 14.92 23.48
C LEU A 178 -44.08 15.37 22.74
N ASP A 179 -44.03 16.51 22.07
CA ASP A 179 -45.10 16.92 21.15
C ASP A 179 -44.78 16.40 19.74
N THR A 180 -45.77 15.90 19.01
CA THR A 180 -45.54 15.27 17.69
C THR A 180 -46.56 15.69 16.64
N SER A 181 -46.06 16.10 15.47
CA SER A 181 -46.89 16.44 14.31
C SER A 181 -46.44 15.66 13.08
N THR A 182 -47.39 14.97 12.42
CA THR A 182 -47.14 14.19 11.19
C THR A 182 -47.54 14.99 9.95
N PHE A 183 -46.71 14.95 8.91
CA PHE A 183 -46.98 15.50 7.58
C PHE A 183 -46.74 14.42 6.50
N ALA A 184 -47.59 14.37 5.48
CA ALA A 184 -47.45 13.46 4.34
C ALA A 184 -47.06 14.22 3.08
N LEU A 185 -46.06 13.75 2.32
CA LEU A 185 -45.70 14.31 1.02
C LEU A 185 -46.71 13.82 -0.04
N SER A 186 -47.90 14.40 -0.05
CA SER A 186 -48.98 13.87 -0.89
C SER A 186 -48.77 14.09 -2.39
N GLY A 187 -49.06 13.05 -3.18
CA GLY A 187 -48.66 12.96 -4.58
C GLY A 187 -47.19 12.54 -4.79
N ASP A 188 -46.59 11.85 -3.81
CA ASP A 188 -45.20 11.35 -3.83
C ASP A 188 -45.15 9.85 -3.44
N SER A 189 -45.86 9.01 -4.22
CA SER A 189 -46.06 7.58 -3.95
C SER A 189 -45.24 6.63 -4.84
N ALA A 190 -44.39 7.18 -5.71
CA ALA A 190 -43.60 6.42 -6.70
C ALA A 190 -42.08 6.49 -6.49
N HIS A 191 -41.58 7.54 -5.83
CA HIS A 191 -40.15 7.81 -5.64
C HIS A 191 -39.54 6.87 -4.58
N ASN A 192 -38.39 6.26 -4.92
CA ASN A 192 -37.75 5.20 -4.13
C ASN A 192 -36.57 5.65 -3.27
N GLN A 193 -36.15 6.92 -3.38
CA GLN A 193 -35.09 7.53 -2.59
C GLN A 193 -35.48 8.97 -2.20
N ALA A 194 -34.97 9.44 -1.06
CA ALA A 194 -35.13 10.82 -0.60
C ALA A 194 -33.81 11.36 -0.02
N MET A 195 -33.52 12.63 -0.30
CA MET A 195 -32.40 13.40 0.27
C MET A 195 -32.98 14.56 1.08
N VAL A 196 -32.63 14.67 2.36
CA VAL A 196 -33.24 15.61 3.33
C VAL A 196 -32.16 16.47 3.98
N HIS A 197 -32.29 17.80 3.93
CA HIS A 197 -31.29 18.73 4.46
C HIS A 197 -31.92 19.95 5.15
N TRP A 198 -31.34 20.36 6.28
CA TRP A 198 -31.54 21.70 6.89
C TRP A 198 -30.69 22.74 6.14
N SER A 199 -31.21 23.96 5.94
CA SER A 199 -30.48 25.06 5.30
C SER A 199 -30.03 26.16 6.29
N GLY A 200 -29.50 25.79 7.45
CA GLY A 200 -28.99 26.77 8.41
C GLY A 200 -28.22 26.22 9.61
N HIS A 201 -27.71 27.14 10.41
CA HIS A 201 -27.84 27.05 11.86
C HIS A 201 -28.95 28.05 12.22
N ASN A 202 -29.91 27.66 13.07
CA ASN A 202 -31.06 28.49 13.45
C ASN A 202 -31.98 28.93 12.28
N SER A 203 -32.00 28.19 11.16
CA SER A 203 -33.04 28.36 10.12
C SER A 203 -34.22 27.44 10.37
N SER A 204 -35.43 27.90 10.10
CA SER A 204 -36.66 27.09 10.11
C SER A 204 -36.88 26.28 8.81
N VAL A 205 -35.93 26.32 7.87
CA VAL A 205 -36.08 25.78 6.52
C VAL A 205 -35.47 24.39 6.36
N ILE A 206 -36.29 23.47 5.82
CA ILE A 206 -35.91 22.10 5.45
C ILE A 206 -36.21 21.90 3.97
N LEU A 207 -35.28 21.28 3.26
CA LEU A 207 -35.39 20.92 1.85
C LEU A 207 -35.37 19.39 1.69
N ILE A 208 -36.26 18.86 0.86
CA ILE A 208 -36.34 17.43 0.53
C ILE A 208 -36.36 17.26 -0.99
N LEU A 209 -35.45 16.46 -1.51
CA LEU A 209 -35.47 15.97 -2.89
C LEU A 209 -35.87 14.49 -2.85
N THR A 210 -37.09 14.15 -3.31
CA THR A 210 -37.46 12.75 -3.60
C THR A 210 -37.09 12.43 -5.05
N LYS A 211 -36.56 11.23 -5.30
CA LYS A 211 -36.14 10.78 -6.64
C LYS A 211 -36.54 9.31 -6.89
N LEU A 212 -36.94 9.01 -8.12
CA LEU A 212 -37.18 7.67 -8.63
C LEU A 212 -35.96 7.26 -9.47
N TYR A 213 -35.07 6.49 -8.86
CA TYR A 213 -33.87 5.98 -9.51
C TYR A 213 -34.13 4.60 -10.12
N ASP A 214 -33.94 4.44 -11.44
CA ASP A 214 -34.06 3.15 -12.12
C ASP A 214 -32.70 2.45 -12.19
N PHE A 215 -32.53 1.40 -11.39
CA PHE A 215 -31.33 0.56 -11.32
C PHE A 215 -30.99 -0.22 -12.61
N ASN A 216 -31.83 -0.14 -13.65
CA ASN A 216 -31.57 -0.71 -14.97
C ASN A 216 -31.09 0.34 -15.96
N LEU A 217 -31.53 1.59 -15.83
CA LEU A 217 -31.07 2.72 -16.65
C LEU A 217 -29.83 3.40 -16.07
N GLY A 218 -29.67 3.38 -14.74
CA GLY A 218 -28.58 4.09 -14.04
C GLY A 218 -28.83 5.59 -13.87
N ALA A 219 -30.08 6.03 -14.00
CA ALA A 219 -30.50 7.43 -14.02
C ALA A 219 -31.80 7.64 -13.21
N VAL A 220 -32.09 8.88 -12.88
CA VAL A 220 -33.38 9.30 -12.28
C VAL A 220 -34.39 9.52 -13.40
N THR A 221 -35.60 8.97 -13.25
CA THR A 221 -36.70 9.15 -14.21
C THR A 221 -37.70 10.22 -13.78
N GLU A 222 -37.98 10.31 -12.47
CA GLU A 222 -38.87 11.31 -11.87
C GLU A 222 -38.29 11.86 -10.56
N SER A 223 -38.60 13.12 -10.23
CA SER A 223 -38.09 13.77 -9.01
C SER A 223 -39.04 14.87 -8.51
N SER A 224 -39.12 15.05 -7.20
CA SER A 224 -39.87 16.15 -6.58
C SER A 224 -39.01 16.92 -5.58
N LEU A 225 -39.05 18.25 -5.66
CA LEU A 225 -38.41 19.12 -4.67
C LEU A 225 -39.47 19.70 -3.73
N TRP A 226 -39.23 19.62 -2.44
CA TRP A 226 -40.12 20.10 -1.38
C TRP A 226 -39.37 21.04 -0.42
N ARG A 227 -40.09 22.02 0.14
CA ARG A 227 -39.54 22.99 1.10
C ARG A 227 -40.51 23.30 2.24
N SER A 228 -40.04 23.18 3.47
CA SER A 228 -40.67 23.72 4.68
C SER A 228 -40.02 25.06 5.06
N THR A 229 -40.74 25.90 5.81
CA THR A 229 -40.21 27.12 6.44
C THR A 229 -40.60 27.22 7.93
N ASP A 230 -41.05 26.13 8.53
CA ASP A 230 -41.68 26.05 9.85
C ASP A 230 -41.14 24.87 10.69
N TYR A 231 -39.86 24.54 10.49
CA TYR A 231 -39.18 23.38 11.08
C TYR A 231 -39.91 22.06 10.79
N GLY A 232 -40.41 21.87 9.57
CA GLY A 232 -41.01 20.63 9.10
C GLY A 232 -42.47 20.38 9.52
N SER A 233 -43.22 21.41 9.91
CA SER A 233 -44.67 21.27 10.17
C SER A 233 -45.52 21.30 8.90
N THR A 234 -45.07 22.01 7.85
CA THR A 234 -45.68 21.99 6.52
C THR A 234 -44.62 22.01 5.42
N TYR A 235 -44.85 21.30 4.31
CA TYR A 235 -43.97 21.27 3.14
C TYR A 235 -44.72 21.68 1.87
N ASN A 236 -44.09 22.53 1.06
CA ASN A 236 -44.59 22.98 -0.23
C ASN A 236 -43.79 22.36 -1.36
N LYS A 237 -44.45 21.83 -2.39
CA LYS A 237 -43.80 21.28 -3.60
C LYS A 237 -43.33 22.43 -4.50
N LEU A 238 -42.10 22.36 -4.99
CA LEU A 238 -41.41 23.44 -5.70
C LEU A 238 -41.10 23.15 -7.18
N ASN A 239 -41.50 21.99 -7.73
CA ASN A 239 -41.20 21.59 -9.11
C ASN A 239 -41.46 22.70 -10.15
N ASP A 240 -42.55 23.46 -10.02
CA ASP A 240 -42.90 24.55 -10.96
C ASP A 240 -41.92 25.73 -10.92
N ARG A 241 -41.19 25.95 -9.80
CA ARG A 241 -40.15 26.98 -9.67
C ARG A 241 -38.79 26.54 -10.22
N VAL A 242 -38.57 25.24 -10.30
CA VAL A 242 -37.31 24.62 -10.80
C VAL A 242 -37.41 24.38 -12.32
N GLY A 243 -38.60 23.97 -12.77
CA GLY A 243 -38.95 23.71 -14.16
C GLY A 243 -39.74 22.40 -14.28
N SER A 244 -40.95 22.45 -14.85
CA SER A 244 -41.86 21.30 -14.96
C SER A 244 -41.41 20.14 -15.89
N ARG A 245 -40.16 20.18 -16.35
CA ARG A 245 -39.49 19.13 -17.15
C ARG A 245 -38.06 18.80 -16.69
N THR A 246 -37.51 19.49 -15.68
CA THR A 246 -36.17 19.17 -15.16
C THR A 246 -36.26 18.03 -14.16
N VAL A 247 -35.67 16.89 -14.48
CA VAL A 247 -35.43 15.80 -13.52
C VAL A 247 -34.20 16.14 -12.69
N LEU A 248 -34.27 15.93 -11.38
CA LEU A 248 -33.28 16.35 -10.39
C LEU A 248 -32.58 15.14 -9.77
N SER A 249 -31.26 15.16 -9.72
CA SER A 249 -30.41 14.02 -9.36
C SER A 249 -29.80 14.13 -7.96
N PHE A 250 -29.35 15.33 -7.58
CA PHE A 250 -28.66 15.63 -6.32
C PHE A 250 -29.01 17.02 -5.77
N LEU A 251 -29.02 17.15 -4.44
CA LEU A 251 -29.11 18.42 -3.72
C LEU A 251 -27.89 18.60 -2.83
N TYR A 252 -27.28 19.78 -2.87
CA TYR A 252 -26.13 20.17 -2.05
C TYR A 252 -26.43 21.47 -1.32
N VAL A 253 -26.24 21.49 0.00
CA VAL A 253 -26.20 22.70 0.81
C VAL A 253 -24.74 23.13 0.94
N CYS A 254 -24.43 24.40 0.72
CA CYS A 254 -23.05 24.90 0.84
C CYS A 254 -22.57 24.82 2.31
N PRO A 255 -21.41 24.21 2.60
CA PRO A 255 -20.98 23.97 3.99
C PRO A 255 -20.62 25.24 4.75
N THR A 256 -20.23 26.30 4.04
CA THR A 256 -19.78 27.58 4.62
C THR A 256 -20.88 28.63 4.70
N ASN A 257 -21.79 28.65 3.72
CA ASN A 257 -23.01 29.46 3.77
C ASN A 257 -24.23 28.58 3.46
N LYS A 258 -24.83 28.01 4.51
CA LYS A 258 -25.97 27.07 4.38
C LYS A 258 -27.22 27.69 3.72
N GLN A 259 -27.30 29.00 3.51
CA GLN A 259 -28.37 29.64 2.74
C GLN A 259 -28.25 29.42 1.22
N LYS A 260 -27.06 29.03 0.74
CA LYS A 260 -26.80 28.73 -0.67
C LYS A 260 -26.99 27.24 -0.93
N ILE A 261 -27.90 26.93 -1.84
CA ILE A 261 -28.23 25.56 -2.25
C ILE A 261 -27.95 25.41 -3.75
N MET A 262 -27.34 24.28 -4.10
CA MET A 262 -27.12 23.84 -5.45
C MET A 262 -27.90 22.54 -5.70
N VAL A 263 -28.64 22.46 -6.80
CA VAL A 263 -29.34 21.24 -7.23
C VAL A 263 -28.87 20.88 -8.63
N LEU A 264 -28.51 19.62 -8.83
CA LEU A 264 -28.11 19.09 -10.14
C LEU A 264 -29.32 18.44 -10.83
N SER A 265 -29.44 18.63 -12.15
CA SER A 265 -30.36 17.83 -12.96
C SER A 265 -29.75 16.47 -13.34
N ASP A 266 -30.59 15.53 -13.83
CA ASP A 266 -30.10 14.26 -14.35
C ASP A 266 -29.48 14.45 -15.76
N PRO A 267 -28.20 14.06 -15.96
CA PRO A 267 -27.46 14.39 -17.18
C PRO A 267 -27.96 13.66 -18.44
N GLU A 268 -28.71 12.56 -18.31
CA GLU A 268 -29.32 11.86 -19.45
C GLU A 268 -30.53 12.63 -20.01
N VAL A 269 -31.13 13.52 -19.21
CA VAL A 269 -32.24 14.40 -19.62
C VAL A 269 -31.74 15.80 -19.96
N GLU A 270 -30.95 16.40 -19.07
CA GLU A 270 -30.38 17.75 -19.26
C GLU A 270 -29.21 17.96 -18.29
N SER A 271 -28.06 18.44 -18.78
CA SER A 271 -26.94 18.85 -17.92
C SER A 271 -27.08 20.33 -17.51
N ALA A 272 -27.58 20.58 -16.30
CA ALA A 272 -27.74 21.92 -15.73
C ALA A 272 -27.51 21.92 -14.21
N VAL A 273 -27.15 23.10 -13.71
CA VAL A 273 -26.99 23.42 -12.29
C VAL A 273 -28.02 24.48 -11.92
N LEU A 274 -28.83 24.21 -10.90
CA LEU A 274 -29.80 25.15 -10.35
C LEU A 274 -29.27 25.72 -9.03
N ILE A 275 -29.27 27.04 -8.90
CA ILE A 275 -28.67 27.77 -7.79
C ILE A 275 -29.75 28.56 -7.06
N SER A 276 -29.82 28.40 -5.74
CA SER A 276 -30.51 29.31 -4.84
C SER A 276 -29.49 30.03 -3.96
N SER A 277 -29.80 31.28 -3.59
CA SER A 277 -29.09 32.05 -2.54
C SER A 277 -30.07 32.60 -1.50
N ASP A 278 -31.27 32.01 -1.41
CA ASP A 278 -32.41 32.45 -0.60
C ASP A 278 -33.07 31.26 0.12
N GLU A 279 -32.25 30.31 0.58
CA GLU A 279 -32.67 29.09 1.27
C GLU A 279 -33.68 28.25 0.46
N GLY A 280 -33.57 28.25 -0.87
CA GLY A 280 -34.41 27.48 -1.79
C GLY A 280 -35.77 28.11 -2.11
N ALA A 281 -35.97 29.41 -1.86
CA ALA A 281 -37.21 30.09 -2.22
C ALA A 281 -37.31 30.40 -3.73
N SER A 282 -36.18 30.66 -4.40
CA SER A 282 -36.05 30.80 -5.85
C SER A 282 -34.81 30.07 -6.38
N PHE A 283 -34.84 29.68 -7.66
CA PHE A 283 -33.76 28.96 -8.31
C PHE A 283 -33.43 29.58 -9.67
N GLU A 284 -32.15 29.85 -9.90
CA GLU A 284 -31.59 30.28 -11.17
C GLU A 284 -30.92 29.09 -11.87
N LYS A 285 -31.34 28.80 -13.11
CA LYS A 285 -30.88 27.63 -13.87
C LYS A 285 -29.72 28.01 -14.81
N HIS A 286 -28.60 27.35 -14.66
CA HIS A 286 -27.40 27.52 -15.48
C HIS A 286 -27.06 26.22 -16.23
N PRO A 287 -27.03 26.21 -17.58
CA PRO A 287 -26.67 25.02 -18.34
C PRO A 287 -25.17 24.72 -18.24
N VAL A 288 -24.80 23.43 -18.24
CA VAL A 288 -23.41 22.97 -18.15
C VAL A 288 -23.10 22.02 -19.30
N ASN A 289 -21.91 22.17 -19.89
CA ASN A 289 -21.48 21.45 -21.09
C ASN A 289 -20.65 20.19 -20.82
N PHE A 290 -20.72 19.64 -19.61
CA PHE A 290 -20.05 18.41 -19.18
C PHE A 290 -20.81 17.75 -18.02
N ASN A 291 -20.72 16.42 -17.91
CA ASN A 291 -21.41 15.66 -16.88
C ASN A 291 -20.59 15.69 -15.58
N ILE A 292 -21.14 16.31 -14.53
CA ILE A 292 -20.56 16.37 -13.19
C ILE A 292 -20.74 15.01 -12.50
N LEU A 293 -19.66 14.43 -11.95
CA LEU A 293 -19.70 13.21 -11.13
C LEU A 293 -19.46 13.48 -9.64
N SER A 294 -18.75 14.55 -9.30
CA SER A 294 -18.43 14.90 -7.91
C SER A 294 -18.12 16.38 -7.80
N LEU A 295 -18.50 16.99 -6.67
CA LEU A 295 -18.25 18.38 -6.32
C LEU A 295 -17.42 18.45 -5.04
N LEU A 296 -16.45 19.38 -4.98
CA LEU A 296 -15.71 19.71 -3.76
C LEU A 296 -15.78 21.22 -3.51
N PHE A 297 -16.59 21.61 -2.52
CA PHE A 297 -16.71 23.00 -2.06
C PHE A 297 -15.44 23.44 -1.33
N HIS A 298 -15.07 24.71 -1.43
CA HIS A 298 -13.95 25.26 -0.68
C HIS A 298 -14.31 25.36 0.82
N PRO A 299 -13.44 24.92 1.75
CA PRO A 299 -13.76 24.80 3.18
C PRO A 299 -14.12 26.13 3.87
N THR A 300 -13.81 27.28 3.25
CA THR A 300 -14.05 28.62 3.81
C THR A 300 -14.56 29.68 2.81
N GLN A 301 -14.73 29.34 1.52
CA GLN A 301 -15.09 30.33 0.49
C GLN A 301 -16.40 29.92 -0.17
N GLU A 302 -17.49 30.58 0.24
CA GLU A 302 -18.88 30.20 -0.07
C GLU A 302 -19.26 30.11 -1.56
N ASN A 303 -18.48 30.71 -2.46
CA ASN A 303 -18.74 30.68 -3.91
C ASN A 303 -17.80 29.76 -4.70
N TRP A 304 -16.85 29.08 -4.03
CA TRP A 304 -15.75 28.37 -4.69
C TRP A 304 -15.95 26.86 -4.68
N ILE A 305 -15.94 26.24 -5.87
CA ILE A 305 -16.28 24.82 -6.08
C ILE A 305 -15.36 24.21 -7.15
N LEU A 306 -14.90 22.98 -6.92
CA LEU A 306 -14.34 22.12 -7.96
C LEU A 306 -15.38 21.10 -8.42
N ALA A 307 -15.41 20.80 -9.71
CA ALA A 307 -16.22 19.73 -10.29
C ALA A 307 -15.36 18.73 -11.04
N TYR A 308 -15.48 17.45 -10.69
CA TYR A 308 -14.86 16.34 -11.42
C TYR A 308 -15.86 15.77 -12.43
N SER A 309 -15.43 15.60 -13.68
CA SER A 309 -16.28 15.16 -14.79
C SER A 309 -16.09 13.69 -15.18
N HIS A 310 -17.08 13.13 -15.89
CA HIS A 310 -17.00 11.75 -16.39
C HIS A 310 -15.84 11.49 -17.37
N ASP A 311 -15.34 12.52 -18.07
CA ASP A 311 -14.17 12.43 -18.95
C ASP A 311 -12.82 12.70 -18.23
N ASN A 312 -12.80 12.57 -16.90
CA ASN A 312 -11.62 12.69 -16.04
C ASN A 312 -10.94 14.07 -16.08
N LYS A 313 -11.74 15.14 -16.17
CA LYS A 313 -11.27 16.53 -16.07
C LYS A 313 -11.72 17.13 -14.75
N LEU A 314 -10.96 18.12 -14.29
CA LEU A 314 -11.27 18.94 -13.14
C LEU A 314 -11.59 20.36 -13.60
N TYR A 315 -12.78 20.85 -13.26
CA TYR A 315 -13.22 22.21 -13.50
C TYR A 315 -13.28 22.98 -12.18
N SER A 316 -13.16 24.30 -12.24
CA SER A 316 -13.38 25.20 -11.10
C SER A 316 -14.41 26.28 -11.42
N SER A 317 -15.22 26.63 -10.43
CA SER A 317 -16.09 27.79 -10.42
C SER A 317 -15.79 28.62 -9.16
N MET A 318 -15.77 29.95 -9.33
CA MET A 318 -15.63 30.91 -8.22
C MET A 318 -16.89 31.77 -8.05
N ASP A 319 -17.95 31.44 -8.80
CA ASP A 319 -19.27 32.09 -8.80
C ASP A 319 -20.41 31.08 -8.50
N PHE A 320 -20.12 30.11 -7.64
CA PHE A 320 -21.04 29.07 -7.15
C PHE A 320 -21.68 28.21 -8.25
N GLY A 321 -20.93 27.89 -9.30
CA GLY A 321 -21.35 27.00 -10.40
C GLY A 321 -22.01 27.68 -11.58
N ARG A 322 -22.10 29.03 -11.60
CA ARG A 322 -22.65 29.80 -12.73
C ARG A 322 -21.75 29.76 -13.97
N LYS A 323 -20.42 29.72 -13.76
CA LYS A 323 -19.40 29.57 -14.80
C LYS A 323 -18.35 28.57 -14.35
N TRP A 324 -17.88 27.77 -15.30
CA TRP A 324 -16.85 26.74 -15.08
C TRP A 324 -15.65 27.00 -15.97
N MET A 325 -14.44 26.88 -15.42
CA MET A 325 -13.19 26.90 -16.16
C MET A 325 -12.41 25.60 -15.93
N LEU A 326 -11.85 25.04 -17.01
CA LEU A 326 -11.02 23.84 -16.95
C LEU A 326 -9.73 24.13 -16.17
N VAL A 327 -9.43 23.30 -15.17
CA VAL A 327 -8.20 23.35 -14.37
C VAL A 327 -7.16 22.41 -14.95
N HIS A 328 -7.51 21.12 -15.09
CA HIS A 328 -6.61 20.09 -15.56
C HIS A 328 -7.41 18.92 -16.17
N ASP A 329 -6.81 18.25 -17.15
CA ASP A 329 -7.28 17.02 -17.77
C ASP A 329 -6.59 15.78 -17.16
N ASN A 330 -7.08 14.58 -17.46
CA ASN A 330 -6.48 13.31 -17.00
C ASN A 330 -6.29 13.19 -15.47
N VAL A 331 -7.14 13.86 -14.70
CA VAL A 331 -7.11 13.88 -13.22
C VAL A 331 -7.59 12.54 -12.67
N MET A 332 -7.00 12.10 -11.56
CA MET A 332 -7.40 10.86 -10.88
C MET A 332 -8.68 11.05 -10.05
N PRO A 333 -9.64 10.10 -10.09
CA PRO A 333 -10.85 10.17 -9.27
C PRO A 333 -10.55 10.31 -7.77
N GLY A 334 -11.14 11.31 -7.12
CA GLY A 334 -10.99 11.54 -5.67
C GLY A 334 -9.60 11.99 -5.20
N ARG A 335 -8.69 12.32 -6.11
CA ARG A 335 -7.30 12.72 -5.82
C ARG A 335 -7.04 14.17 -6.22
N PHE A 336 -7.95 15.04 -5.80
CA PHE A 336 -7.86 16.49 -5.95
C PHE A 336 -8.31 17.17 -4.65
N TYR A 337 -7.54 18.16 -4.18
CA TYR A 337 -7.73 18.80 -2.88
C TYR A 337 -7.56 20.32 -2.98
N TRP A 338 -8.33 21.06 -2.19
CA TRP A 338 -8.12 22.50 -1.99
C TRP A 338 -6.89 22.78 -1.11
N ALA A 339 -6.37 24.00 -1.19
CA ALA A 339 -5.35 24.51 -0.28
C ALA A 339 -5.85 24.52 1.18
N VAL A 340 -4.95 24.26 2.14
CA VAL A 340 -5.29 24.41 3.57
C VAL A 340 -4.87 25.80 4.03
N MET A 341 -5.83 26.60 4.50
CA MET A 341 -5.57 27.99 4.89
C MET A 341 -4.55 28.08 6.02
N GLY A 342 -3.67 29.10 5.97
CA GLY A 342 -2.60 29.32 6.94
C GLY A 342 -1.32 28.51 6.67
N LEU A 343 -1.42 27.41 5.92
CA LEU A 343 -0.26 26.62 5.45
C LEU A 343 0.10 26.99 4.01
N ASP A 344 -0.88 26.93 3.12
CA ASP A 344 -0.72 27.27 1.71
C ASP A 344 -0.90 28.79 1.51
N LYS A 345 0.04 29.41 0.76
CA LYS A 345 0.16 30.88 0.61
C LYS A 345 -1.04 31.58 -0.02
N GLU A 346 -1.88 30.85 -0.76
CA GLU A 346 -2.98 31.35 -1.57
C GLU A 346 -4.12 30.34 -1.47
N SER A 347 -5.38 30.80 -1.29
CA SER A 347 -6.52 29.90 -1.07
C SER A 347 -7.04 29.23 -2.35
N ASP A 348 -6.87 29.85 -3.53
CA ASP A 348 -7.30 29.26 -4.81
C ASP A 348 -6.28 28.24 -5.37
N VAL A 349 -5.29 27.85 -4.57
CA VAL A 349 -4.41 26.72 -4.87
C VAL A 349 -5.19 25.40 -4.80
N VAL A 350 -4.86 24.51 -5.73
CA VAL A 350 -5.35 23.14 -5.78
C VAL A 350 -4.18 22.17 -5.96
N HIS A 351 -4.34 21.01 -5.32
CA HIS A 351 -3.41 19.90 -5.31
C HIS A 351 -4.06 18.77 -6.10
N ILE A 352 -3.40 18.27 -7.15
CA ILE A 352 -4.00 17.39 -8.15
C ILE A 352 -3.05 16.23 -8.45
N GLU A 353 -3.59 15.01 -8.47
CA GLU A 353 -2.89 13.86 -9.07
C GLU A 353 -3.34 13.69 -10.53
N THR A 354 -2.40 13.81 -11.49
CA THR A 354 -2.66 13.67 -12.93
C THR A 354 -2.01 12.43 -13.52
N ARG A 355 -2.77 11.66 -14.31
CA ARG A 355 -2.30 10.43 -14.95
C ARG A 355 -1.30 10.72 -16.08
N ILE A 356 -0.20 9.96 -16.12
CA ILE A 356 0.77 9.96 -17.22
C ILE A 356 0.64 8.66 -18.02
N ALA A 357 0.65 7.53 -17.31
CA ALA A 357 0.69 6.20 -17.90
C ALA A 357 0.00 5.16 -16.99
N LYS A 358 0.02 3.88 -17.39
CA LYS A 358 -0.35 2.78 -16.49
C LYS A 358 0.63 2.73 -15.32
N GLY A 359 0.10 2.84 -14.10
CA GLY A 359 0.89 2.83 -12.86
C GLY A 359 1.68 4.10 -12.56
N ARG A 360 1.57 5.18 -13.35
CA ARG A 360 2.31 6.43 -13.12
C ARG A 360 1.50 7.71 -13.26
N ALA A 361 1.74 8.65 -12.34
CA ALA A 361 1.12 9.96 -12.24
C ALA A 361 2.14 11.05 -11.87
N TRP A 362 1.72 12.32 -11.93
CA TRP A 362 2.41 13.46 -11.29
C TRP A 362 1.53 14.06 -10.19
N TYR A 363 2.18 14.52 -9.12
CA TYR A 363 1.59 15.48 -8.19
C TYR A 363 1.82 16.91 -8.73
N VAL A 364 0.72 17.57 -9.09
CA VAL A 364 0.70 18.96 -9.58
C VAL A 364 0.04 19.86 -8.55
N LYS A 365 0.69 21.00 -8.27
CA LYS A 365 0.12 22.13 -7.55
C LYS A 365 -0.04 23.31 -8.51
N CYS A 366 -1.21 23.93 -8.54
CA CYS A 366 -1.47 25.13 -9.35
C CYS A 366 -2.58 25.98 -8.74
N ARG A 367 -2.77 27.22 -9.24
CA ARG A 367 -3.95 28.03 -8.93
C ARG A 367 -5.11 27.61 -9.84
N ALA A 368 -6.28 27.30 -9.27
CA ALA A 368 -7.43 26.75 -9.99
C ALA A 368 -7.84 27.60 -11.20
N GLN A 369 -7.82 28.93 -11.06
CA GLN A 369 -8.20 29.88 -12.12
C GLN A 369 -7.10 30.14 -13.16
N ARG A 370 -5.88 29.62 -12.96
CA ARG A 370 -4.68 29.94 -13.77
C ARG A 370 -3.74 28.73 -13.97
N CYS A 371 -4.28 27.50 -14.03
CA CYS A 371 -3.53 26.24 -14.11
C CYS A 371 -2.92 25.92 -15.51
N THR A 372 -2.54 26.96 -16.26
CA THR A 372 -1.76 26.85 -17.51
C THR A 372 -0.40 26.22 -17.24
N GLU A 373 0.17 25.50 -18.22
CA GLU A 373 1.38 24.69 -18.07
C GLU A 373 2.55 25.42 -17.38
N GLY A 374 2.87 26.66 -17.80
CA GLY A 374 3.94 27.47 -17.20
C GLY A 374 3.72 27.91 -15.74
N ASN A 375 2.53 27.69 -15.17
CA ASN A 375 2.20 27.95 -13.76
C ASN A 375 2.07 26.66 -12.92
N ARG A 376 2.25 25.47 -13.51
CA ARG A 376 2.15 24.18 -12.81
C ARG A 376 3.43 23.92 -12.02
N GLN A 377 3.28 23.69 -10.71
CA GLN A 377 4.38 23.37 -9.80
C GLN A 377 4.41 21.87 -9.54
N TYR A 378 5.52 21.23 -9.89
CA TYR A 378 5.78 19.82 -9.64
C TYR A 378 6.61 19.72 -8.35
N LEU A 379 5.94 19.47 -7.22
CA LEU A 379 6.57 19.50 -5.90
C LEU A 379 7.33 18.22 -5.54
N PHE A 380 7.08 17.13 -6.25
CA PHE A 380 7.79 15.86 -6.07
C PHE A 380 8.84 15.67 -7.19
N PRO A 381 10.09 15.29 -6.88
CA PRO A 381 11.14 15.10 -7.88
C PRO A 381 10.99 13.75 -8.61
N GLY A 382 9.98 13.64 -9.46
CA GLY A 382 9.73 12.47 -10.32
C GLY A 382 8.25 12.16 -10.56
N ASP A 383 8.02 10.99 -11.14
CA ASP A 383 6.74 10.30 -11.22
C ASP A 383 6.38 9.60 -9.90
N VAL A 384 5.08 9.53 -9.61
CA VAL A 384 4.49 8.89 -8.42
C VAL A 384 3.51 7.78 -8.83
N ASP A 385 3.25 6.85 -7.92
CA ASP A 385 2.30 5.75 -8.14
C ASP A 385 0.87 6.27 -8.22
N THR A 386 0.02 5.65 -9.05
CA THR A 386 -1.37 6.09 -9.27
C THR A 386 -2.26 5.85 -8.06
N ASN A 387 -3.13 6.81 -7.76
CA ASN A 387 -4.00 6.89 -6.59
C ASN A 387 -3.24 7.02 -5.26
N SER A 388 -2.02 7.56 -5.25
CA SER A 388 -1.18 7.69 -4.04
C SER A 388 -1.23 9.05 -3.34
N LEU A 389 -1.76 10.11 -3.97
CA LEU A 389 -1.75 11.44 -3.38
C LEU A 389 -2.77 11.57 -2.23
N VAL A 390 -2.32 11.98 -1.06
CA VAL A 390 -3.19 12.40 0.06
C VAL A 390 -2.74 13.77 0.56
N VAL A 391 -3.67 14.71 0.72
CA VAL A 391 -3.44 16.01 1.34
C VAL A 391 -4.41 16.12 2.52
N GLN A 392 -3.87 16.17 3.74
CA GLN A 392 -4.67 16.23 4.96
C GLN A 392 -3.89 17.06 6.00
N ASP A 393 -4.55 18.06 6.57
CA ASP A 393 -3.98 18.99 7.55
C ASP A 393 -2.61 19.56 7.13
N GLU A 394 -1.63 19.44 8.01
CA GLU A 394 -0.25 19.89 7.87
C GLU A 394 0.58 19.00 6.93
N TYR A 395 0.01 17.89 6.42
CA TYR A 395 0.72 16.84 5.68
C TYR A 395 0.31 16.72 4.21
N VAL A 396 1.25 16.25 3.38
CA VAL A 396 1.01 15.70 2.05
C VAL A 396 1.78 14.38 1.94
N PHE A 397 1.11 13.33 1.46
CA PHE A 397 1.69 12.00 1.29
C PHE A 397 1.66 11.54 -0.17
N THR A 398 2.65 10.73 -0.56
CA THR A 398 2.71 10.08 -1.88
C THR A 398 3.57 8.81 -1.84
N GLN A 399 3.41 7.93 -2.84
CA GLN A 399 4.08 6.64 -2.96
C GLN A 399 4.84 6.56 -4.29
N VAL A 400 6.01 5.90 -4.28
CA VAL A 400 6.78 5.57 -5.49
C VAL A 400 7.27 4.12 -5.42
N THR A 401 6.89 3.27 -6.37
CA THR A 401 7.33 1.87 -6.44
C THR A 401 8.51 1.70 -7.41
N LYS A 402 9.69 1.39 -6.87
CA LYS A 402 10.90 1.12 -7.67
C LYS A 402 11.27 -0.36 -7.56
N VAL A 403 11.35 -1.04 -8.71
CA VAL A 403 11.70 -2.48 -8.82
C VAL A 403 10.83 -3.37 -7.90
N GLY A 404 9.52 -3.09 -7.87
CA GLY A 404 8.56 -3.84 -7.05
C GLY A 404 8.61 -3.57 -5.54
N ARG A 405 9.39 -2.57 -5.08
CA ARG A 405 9.39 -2.10 -3.68
C ARG A 405 8.72 -0.73 -3.58
N PRO A 406 7.61 -0.58 -2.85
CA PRO A 406 7.03 0.73 -2.59
C PRO A 406 7.93 1.54 -1.66
N SER A 407 7.89 2.86 -1.78
CA SER A 407 8.53 3.81 -0.89
C SER A 407 7.61 5.00 -0.69
N TYR A 408 7.33 5.31 0.57
CA TYR A 408 6.35 6.33 0.97
C TYR A 408 7.07 7.62 1.37
N PHE A 409 6.49 8.76 1.01
CA PHE A 409 7.05 10.08 1.23
C PHE A 409 6.03 11.00 1.89
N VAL A 410 6.52 11.86 2.79
CA VAL A 410 5.76 12.88 3.51
C VAL A 410 6.35 14.27 3.24
N SER A 411 5.49 15.26 3.07
CA SER A 411 5.80 16.69 3.16
C SER A 411 4.97 17.26 4.31
N TYR A 412 5.64 17.70 5.37
CA TYR A 412 5.03 18.37 6.52
C TYR A 412 5.19 19.89 6.36
N MET A 413 4.20 20.68 6.77
CA MET A 413 4.17 22.15 6.62
C MET A 413 4.41 22.63 5.16
N ARG A 414 4.11 21.77 4.18
CA ARG A 414 4.42 21.95 2.74
C ARG A 414 5.93 22.12 2.43
N GLU A 415 6.83 21.62 3.29
CA GLU A 415 8.28 21.54 3.05
C GLU A 415 8.64 20.49 1.96
N SER A 416 9.93 20.33 1.69
CA SER A 416 10.44 19.26 0.81
C SER A 416 10.05 17.86 1.30
N PHE A 417 9.71 16.98 0.36
CA PHE A 417 9.36 15.60 0.67
C PHE A 417 10.53 14.83 1.30
N ARG A 418 10.22 14.06 2.35
CA ARG A 418 11.14 13.15 3.06
C ARG A 418 10.59 11.73 2.99
N GLN A 419 11.47 10.74 2.81
CA GLN A 419 11.06 9.34 2.81
C GLN A 419 10.69 8.91 4.24
N MET A 420 9.51 8.29 4.40
CA MET A 420 9.06 7.71 5.66
C MET A 420 9.99 6.57 6.10
N GLN A 421 10.24 6.48 7.40
CA GLN A 421 11.10 5.50 8.05
C GLN A 421 10.26 4.57 8.92
N LEU A 422 10.00 3.38 8.39
CA LEU A 422 9.46 2.22 9.11
C LEU A 422 10.63 1.37 9.67
N PRO A 423 10.40 0.48 10.65
CA PRO A 423 11.44 -0.41 11.17
C PRO A 423 12.18 -1.16 10.06
N LYS A 424 13.51 -1.26 10.13
CA LYS A 424 14.37 -1.69 9.01
C LYS A 424 14.02 -3.05 8.38
N TYR A 425 13.41 -3.96 9.15
CA TYR A 425 12.98 -5.28 8.70
C TYR A 425 11.47 -5.39 8.42
N CYS A 426 10.68 -4.37 8.76
CA CYS A 426 9.33 -4.18 8.24
C CYS A 426 9.45 -3.80 6.76
N LEU A 427 9.24 -4.77 5.87
CA LEU A 427 9.08 -4.53 4.44
C LEU A 427 7.59 -4.27 4.17
N PRO A 428 7.17 -3.01 3.93
CA PRO A 428 5.77 -2.71 3.68
C PRO A 428 5.37 -3.27 2.31
N LYS A 429 4.26 -4.01 2.29
CA LYS A 429 3.59 -4.49 1.10
C LYS A 429 2.49 -3.52 0.64
N ASP A 430 1.81 -2.90 1.61
CA ASP A 430 0.78 -1.88 1.44
C ASP A 430 0.78 -0.98 2.71
N MET A 431 0.40 0.29 2.58
CA MET A 431 0.36 1.25 3.69
C MET A 431 -0.74 2.29 3.46
N HIS A 432 -1.61 2.47 4.45
CA HIS A 432 -2.74 3.39 4.41
C HIS A 432 -2.63 4.36 5.60
N ILE A 433 -2.85 5.64 5.35
CA ILE A 433 -2.98 6.65 6.42
C ILE A 433 -4.37 6.50 7.03
N ILE A 434 -4.45 6.39 8.35
CA ILE A 434 -5.70 6.26 9.10
C ILE A 434 -6.19 7.63 9.52
N SER A 435 -5.34 8.44 10.14
CA SER A 435 -5.66 9.81 10.56
C SER A 435 -4.39 10.63 10.81
N THR A 436 -4.48 11.95 10.62
CA THR A 436 -3.42 12.95 10.87
C THR A 436 -3.68 13.81 12.12
N ASP A 437 -4.68 13.42 12.89
CA ASP A 437 -5.16 14.11 14.09
C ASP A 437 -4.08 14.41 15.13
N GLU A 438 -4.28 15.48 15.90
CA GLU A 438 -3.40 15.88 16.99
C GLU A 438 -1.89 15.96 16.63
N LYS A 439 -1.57 16.31 15.37
CA LYS A 439 -0.19 16.49 14.85
C LYS A 439 0.69 15.22 14.95
N GLN A 440 0.08 14.05 14.79
CA GLN A 440 0.76 12.77 14.54
C GLN A 440 0.04 12.02 13.41
N VAL A 441 0.77 11.16 12.71
CA VAL A 441 0.22 10.32 11.65
C VAL A 441 0.04 8.90 12.18
N PHE A 442 -1.20 8.42 12.23
CA PHE A 442 -1.52 7.01 12.40
C PHE A 442 -1.60 6.34 11.03
N ALA A 443 -0.97 5.18 10.87
CA ALA A 443 -0.98 4.42 9.62
C ALA A 443 -1.15 2.92 9.85
N ALA A 444 -1.92 2.27 8.97
CA ALA A 444 -2.00 0.82 8.86
C ALA A 444 -0.97 0.33 7.84
N VAL A 445 -0.02 -0.52 8.26
CA VAL A 445 0.98 -1.14 7.39
C VAL A 445 0.73 -2.63 7.29
N GLN A 446 0.63 -3.18 6.07
CA GLN A 446 0.70 -4.63 5.84
C GLN A 446 2.16 -5.02 5.64
N GLU A 447 2.70 -5.84 6.53
CA GLU A 447 4.07 -6.33 6.43
C GLU A 447 4.14 -7.52 5.44
N TRP A 448 5.29 -7.71 4.79
CA TRP A 448 5.47 -8.74 3.74
C TRP A 448 5.16 -10.18 4.20
N ASN A 449 5.33 -10.47 5.49
CA ASN A 449 5.02 -11.75 6.15
C ASN A 449 3.55 -11.88 6.62
N GLN A 450 2.75 -10.81 6.59
CA GLN A 450 1.38 -10.78 7.13
C GLN A 450 0.35 -11.13 6.05
N ASN A 451 -0.29 -12.30 6.20
CA ASN A 451 -1.36 -12.76 5.30
C ASN A 451 -2.71 -12.12 5.68
N ASN A 452 -2.91 -10.89 5.20
CA ASN A 452 -4.11 -10.05 5.34
C ASN A 452 -4.40 -9.44 6.73
N THR A 453 -3.43 -9.46 7.65
CA THR A 453 -3.42 -8.53 8.79
C THR A 453 -2.64 -7.26 8.45
N TYR A 454 -2.94 -6.19 9.18
CA TYR A 454 -2.20 -4.92 9.20
C TYR A 454 -1.72 -4.64 10.62
N SER A 455 -0.74 -3.77 10.77
CA SER A 455 -0.25 -3.29 12.07
C SER A 455 -0.33 -1.76 12.15
N LEU A 456 -0.74 -1.23 13.30
CA LEU A 456 -0.84 0.19 13.60
C LEU A 456 0.54 0.77 13.89
N TYR A 457 0.91 1.81 13.16
CA TYR A 457 2.13 2.58 13.34
C TYR A 457 1.80 4.05 13.64
N ILE A 458 2.58 4.69 14.51
CA ILE A 458 2.44 6.09 14.92
C ILE A 458 3.74 6.87 14.65
N SER A 459 3.63 8.07 14.08
CA SER A 459 4.78 8.89 13.67
C SER A 459 5.26 9.89 14.73
N ASP A 460 6.46 10.45 14.51
CA ASP A 460 6.82 11.77 15.05
C ASP A 460 5.98 12.89 14.40
N SER A 461 6.02 14.11 14.95
CA SER A 461 5.22 15.24 14.44
C SER A 461 5.43 15.55 12.94
N PRO A 462 6.67 15.52 12.40
CA PRO A 462 6.91 15.61 10.95
C PRO A 462 6.37 14.47 10.08
N GLY A 463 5.82 13.39 10.64
CA GLY A 463 5.29 12.25 9.88
C GLY A 463 6.36 11.35 9.26
N VAL A 464 7.60 11.39 9.76
CA VAL A 464 8.77 10.73 9.14
C VAL A 464 9.14 9.43 9.85
N TYR A 465 9.14 9.41 11.18
CA TYR A 465 9.72 8.33 11.99
C TYR A 465 8.63 7.53 12.72
N PHE A 466 8.29 6.37 12.17
CA PHE A 466 7.18 5.54 12.63
C PHE A 466 7.62 4.46 13.63
N THR A 467 6.82 4.30 14.70
CA THR A 467 6.97 3.28 15.74
C THR A 467 5.72 2.41 15.82
N LEU A 468 5.88 1.13 16.19
CA LEU A 468 4.78 0.17 16.27
C LEU A 468 3.90 0.45 17.49
N SER A 469 2.59 0.55 17.28
CA SER A 469 1.58 0.79 18.33
C SER A 469 0.71 -0.43 18.62
N LEU A 470 0.22 -1.13 17.59
CA LEU A 470 -0.65 -2.31 17.76
C LEU A 470 -0.58 -3.28 16.57
N GLU A 471 -0.04 -4.48 16.76
CA GLU A 471 0.01 -5.50 15.70
C GLU A 471 -1.37 -6.13 15.43
N ASN A 472 -1.55 -6.65 14.21
CA ASN A 472 -2.70 -7.48 13.82
C ASN A 472 -4.07 -6.82 14.02
N LEU A 473 -4.21 -5.57 13.57
CA LEU A 473 -5.50 -4.90 13.42
C LEU A 473 -6.49 -5.73 12.59
N ARG A 474 -7.76 -5.64 12.96
CA ARG A 474 -8.88 -6.08 12.12
C ARG A 474 -9.11 -5.07 11.00
N THR A 475 -9.06 -5.55 9.76
CA THR A 475 -9.28 -4.76 8.55
C THR A 475 -10.17 -5.48 7.54
N SER A 476 -10.82 -4.73 6.66
CA SER A 476 -11.47 -5.22 5.44
C SER A 476 -11.10 -4.34 4.25
N ARG A 477 -11.42 -4.77 3.03
CA ARG A 477 -11.42 -3.87 1.86
C ARG A 477 -12.84 -3.73 1.37
N GLY A 478 -13.33 -2.50 1.28
CA GLY A 478 -14.66 -2.22 0.76
C GLY A 478 -14.74 -2.41 -0.76
N ALA A 479 -15.95 -2.40 -1.32
CA ALA A 479 -16.20 -2.62 -2.75
C ALA A 479 -15.39 -1.72 -3.72
N ALA A 480 -14.95 -0.53 -3.27
CA ALA A 480 -14.09 0.38 -4.04
C ALA A 480 -12.58 0.08 -3.97
N GLY A 481 -12.15 -0.89 -3.15
CA GLY A 481 -10.74 -1.24 -2.88
C GLY A 481 -10.12 -0.55 -1.67
N ASN A 482 -10.77 0.50 -1.14
CA ASN A 482 -10.38 1.21 0.07
C ASN A 482 -10.22 0.26 1.26
N LEU A 483 -9.16 0.44 2.06
CA LEU A 483 -8.98 -0.28 3.32
C LEU A 483 -9.88 0.34 4.40
N LEU A 484 -10.70 -0.48 5.04
CA LEU A 484 -11.40 -0.13 6.28
C LEU A 484 -10.66 -0.78 7.45
N VAL A 485 -10.54 -0.05 8.56
CA VAL A 485 -9.73 -0.42 9.73
C VAL A 485 -10.57 -0.23 10.98
N ASP A 486 -10.68 -1.25 11.83
CA ASP A 486 -11.41 -1.16 13.09
C ASP A 486 -10.61 -0.35 14.13
N PHE A 487 -10.59 0.97 13.96
CA PHE A 487 -9.90 1.94 14.82
C PHE A 487 -10.81 3.15 15.00
N TYR A 488 -11.12 3.50 16.25
CA TYR A 488 -12.08 4.54 16.60
C TYR A 488 -11.47 5.53 17.61
N LYS A 489 -11.50 6.82 17.28
CA LYS A 489 -11.08 7.91 18.17
C LYS A 489 -12.25 8.31 19.08
N VAL A 490 -12.03 8.38 20.39
CA VAL A 490 -13.11 8.79 21.30
C VAL A 490 -13.20 10.31 21.37
N GLU A 491 -14.37 10.83 21.02
CA GLU A 491 -14.56 12.26 20.90
C GLU A 491 -14.70 12.97 22.26
N GLY A 492 -13.99 14.08 22.41
CA GLY A 492 -13.96 14.89 23.64
C GLY A 492 -12.90 14.49 24.67
N ILE A 493 -12.11 13.43 24.45
CA ILE A 493 -10.98 13.05 25.30
C ILE A 493 -9.76 12.74 24.41
N ASN A 494 -8.76 13.64 24.44
CA ASN A 494 -7.55 13.52 23.64
C ASN A 494 -6.74 12.27 24.01
N GLY A 495 -6.08 11.66 23.02
CA GLY A 495 -5.25 10.47 23.23
C GLY A 495 -6.01 9.16 23.55
N MET A 496 -7.35 9.14 23.52
CA MET A 496 -8.15 7.96 23.85
C MET A 496 -8.77 7.30 22.61
N TYR A 497 -8.48 6.02 22.39
CA TYR A 497 -8.88 5.28 21.17
C TYR A 497 -9.30 3.85 21.50
N LEU A 498 -10.15 3.26 20.65
CA LEU A 498 -10.47 1.83 20.64
C LEU A 498 -9.99 1.19 19.33
N ALA A 499 -9.59 -0.09 19.38
CA ALA A 499 -9.22 -0.85 18.19
C ALA A 499 -9.57 -2.34 18.34
N ASN A 500 -9.95 -3.00 17.25
CA ASN A 500 -10.10 -4.45 17.22
C ASN A 500 -8.82 -5.11 16.71
N LYS A 501 -8.27 -6.06 17.49
CA LYS A 501 -7.10 -6.88 17.15
C LYS A 501 -7.53 -8.33 16.90
N LEU A 502 -6.96 -8.95 15.87
CA LEU A 502 -7.05 -10.37 15.62
C LEU A 502 -5.96 -11.09 16.45
N LEU A 503 -6.37 -11.93 17.39
CA LEU A 503 -5.51 -12.70 18.29
C LEU A 503 -5.91 -14.17 18.23
N ASP A 504 -5.00 -15.05 17.80
CA ASP A 504 -5.27 -16.49 17.64
C ASP A 504 -6.53 -16.79 16.80
N ASN A 505 -6.74 -16.02 15.73
CA ASN A 505 -7.94 -16.00 14.86
C ASN A 505 -9.26 -15.52 15.51
N HIS A 506 -9.24 -15.11 16.79
CA HIS A 506 -10.38 -14.51 17.48
C HIS A 506 -10.25 -12.97 17.42
N ILE A 507 -11.35 -12.24 17.19
CA ILE A 507 -11.34 -10.77 17.20
C ILE A 507 -11.58 -10.26 18.62
N LYS A 508 -10.74 -9.35 19.12
CA LYS A 508 -10.85 -8.75 20.46
C LYS A 508 -10.66 -7.24 20.43
N THR A 509 -11.55 -6.52 21.12
CA THR A 509 -11.49 -5.06 21.29
C THR A 509 -10.55 -4.65 22.42
N PHE A 510 -9.71 -3.65 22.15
CA PHE A 510 -8.82 -3.00 23.10
C PHE A 510 -9.09 -1.49 23.17
N ILE A 511 -8.71 -0.87 24.29
CA ILE A 511 -8.73 0.58 24.54
C ILE A 511 -7.34 1.07 24.97
N THR A 512 -6.98 2.28 24.58
CA THR A 512 -5.80 3.04 25.02
C THR A 512 -6.24 4.39 25.61
N TYR A 513 -5.50 4.88 26.60
CA TYR A 513 -5.65 6.22 27.22
C TYR A 513 -4.38 7.08 27.04
N ASP A 514 -3.39 6.56 26.30
CA ASP A 514 -2.02 7.09 26.16
C ASP A 514 -1.60 7.14 24.69
N LYS A 515 -2.57 7.44 23.81
CA LYS A 515 -2.40 7.65 22.37
C LYS A 515 -1.82 6.45 21.62
N GLY A 516 -2.18 5.24 22.06
CA GLY A 516 -1.79 3.98 21.44
C GLY A 516 -0.47 3.40 21.94
N GLN A 517 0.07 3.89 23.05
CA GLN A 517 1.25 3.29 23.67
C GLN A 517 0.97 1.98 24.42
N THR A 518 -0.11 1.96 25.22
CA THR A 518 -0.55 0.76 25.93
C THR A 518 -2.02 0.49 25.63
N TRP A 519 -2.31 -0.79 25.40
CA TRP A 519 -3.62 -1.28 24.99
C TRP A 519 -4.12 -2.30 25.99
N ALA A 520 -5.35 -2.12 26.48
CA ALA A 520 -6.00 -3.02 27.44
C ALA A 520 -7.33 -3.54 26.91
N LEU A 521 -7.67 -4.80 27.24
CA LEU A 521 -9.02 -5.33 27.00
C LEU A 521 -10.07 -4.57 27.80
N LEU A 522 -11.27 -4.40 27.21
CA LEU A 522 -12.41 -3.77 27.88
C LEU A 522 -12.96 -4.65 29.01
N PRO A 523 -13.23 -4.09 30.21
CA PRO A 523 -13.91 -4.81 31.28
C PRO A 523 -15.38 -5.05 30.91
N ALA A 524 -15.87 -6.26 31.17
CA ALA A 524 -17.28 -6.59 31.00
C ALA A 524 -18.17 -5.94 32.07
N PRO A 525 -19.45 -5.64 31.77
CA PRO A 525 -20.41 -5.19 32.77
C PRO A 525 -20.62 -6.24 33.86
N THR A 526 -20.85 -5.80 35.10
CA THR A 526 -21.11 -6.68 36.25
C THR A 526 -22.48 -7.36 36.21
N SER A 527 -23.41 -6.86 35.40
CA SER A 527 -24.77 -7.41 35.31
C SER A 527 -25.39 -7.21 33.93
N ASP A 528 -26.33 -8.09 33.58
CA ASP A 528 -27.16 -7.97 32.38
C ASP A 528 -28.29 -6.94 32.53
N VAL A 529 -29.09 -6.76 31.47
CA VAL A 529 -30.24 -5.83 31.43
C VAL A 529 -31.32 -6.20 32.46
N ALA A 530 -31.40 -7.47 32.87
CA ALA A 530 -32.33 -7.95 33.89
C ALA A 530 -31.77 -7.86 35.34
N GLY A 531 -30.52 -7.43 35.50
CA GLY A 531 -29.84 -7.30 36.79
C GLY A 531 -29.19 -8.59 37.32
N ASN A 532 -29.09 -9.65 36.52
CA ASN A 532 -28.37 -10.87 36.91
C ASN A 532 -26.86 -10.62 36.85
N ASN A 533 -26.10 -11.18 37.80
CA ASN A 533 -24.64 -11.03 37.88
C ASN A 533 -23.92 -11.79 36.75
N LEU A 534 -23.07 -11.11 35.98
CA LEU A 534 -22.34 -11.65 34.83
C LEU A 534 -20.92 -12.09 35.22
N HIS A 535 -20.66 -13.39 35.19
CA HIS A 535 -19.33 -13.95 35.51
C HIS A 535 -18.39 -13.94 34.28
N CYS A 536 -17.94 -12.74 33.89
CA CYS A 536 -16.94 -12.54 32.83
C CYS A 536 -15.68 -11.90 33.43
N ILE A 537 -14.51 -12.55 33.28
CA ILE A 537 -13.26 -12.15 33.95
C ILE A 537 -12.09 -12.11 32.95
N LEU A 538 -11.37 -10.98 32.96
CA LEU A 538 -10.17 -10.75 32.16
C LEU A 538 -9.02 -11.70 32.56
N PRO A 539 -8.15 -12.12 31.61
CA PRO A 539 -8.13 -11.80 30.18
C PRO A 539 -8.91 -12.81 29.32
N PHE A 540 -9.55 -13.81 29.94
CA PHE A 540 -10.23 -14.90 29.23
C PHE A 540 -11.56 -14.47 28.61
N CYS A 541 -12.31 -13.63 29.34
CA CYS A 541 -13.57 -13.05 28.90
C CYS A 541 -13.53 -11.53 29.05
N SER A 542 -14.06 -10.81 28.07
CA SER A 542 -14.03 -9.35 27.94
C SER A 542 -15.29 -8.82 27.26
N LEU A 543 -15.49 -7.50 27.31
CA LEU A 543 -16.42 -6.82 26.41
C LEU A 543 -15.74 -6.65 25.03
N HIS A 544 -16.51 -6.89 23.97
CA HIS A 544 -16.09 -6.72 22.59
C HIS A 544 -17.13 -5.89 21.84
N LEU A 545 -16.67 -4.93 21.04
CA LEU A 545 -17.51 -3.92 20.39
C LEU A 545 -17.30 -3.95 18.87
N HIS A 546 -18.39 -3.75 18.14
CA HIS A 546 -18.33 -3.43 16.72
C HIS A 546 -17.91 -1.96 16.59
N LEU A 547 -16.82 -1.72 15.88
CA LEU A 547 -16.26 -0.39 15.63
C LEU A 547 -16.62 0.05 14.20
N GLU A 548 -15.84 0.95 13.61
CA GLU A 548 -16.16 1.64 12.37
C GLU A 548 -15.88 0.80 11.11
N MET A 549 -16.66 -0.27 10.90
CA MET A 549 -16.60 -1.15 9.71
C MET A 549 -17.91 -1.13 8.86
N SER A 550 -18.57 0.02 8.76
CA SER A 550 -19.74 0.22 7.90
C SER A 550 -19.34 0.71 6.50
N GLU A 551 -19.66 -0.05 5.44
CA GLU A 551 -19.44 0.40 4.04
C GLU A 551 -20.37 1.55 3.61
N ASN A 552 -21.45 1.82 4.36
CA ASN A 552 -22.45 2.84 4.05
C ASN A 552 -22.29 4.06 4.98
N PRO A 553 -21.99 5.28 4.45
CA PRO A 553 -21.84 6.49 5.27
C PRO A 553 -23.19 7.05 5.79
N TYR A 554 -24.33 6.53 5.32
CA TYR A 554 -25.66 6.99 5.72
C TYR A 554 -26.28 6.17 6.87
N THR A 555 -25.71 5.02 7.21
CA THR A 555 -26.04 4.30 8.45
C THR A 555 -25.24 4.88 9.60
N SER A 556 -25.87 5.10 10.76
CA SER A 556 -25.12 5.44 11.98
C SER A 556 -24.18 4.28 12.34
N GLY A 557 -22.91 4.58 12.61
CA GLY A 557 -21.95 3.56 13.01
C GLY A 557 -22.36 2.87 14.32
N PRO A 558 -21.97 1.60 14.53
CA PRO A 558 -22.35 0.84 15.73
C PRO A 558 -21.70 1.36 17.02
N ILE A 559 -20.80 2.35 16.95
CA ILE A 559 -20.20 3.05 18.09
C ILE A 559 -20.39 4.56 17.93
N THR A 560 -20.71 5.26 19.02
CA THR A 560 -20.88 6.72 19.05
C THR A 560 -20.32 7.36 20.32
N SER A 561 -19.70 8.53 20.14
CA SER A 561 -19.28 9.48 21.18
C SER A 561 -19.32 10.90 20.60
N LYS A 562 -19.33 11.95 21.45
CA LYS A 562 -19.37 13.36 20.99
C LYS A 562 -18.50 14.26 21.86
N LYS A 563 -17.84 15.25 21.23
CA LYS A 563 -17.10 16.34 21.90
C LYS A 563 -17.96 17.13 22.90
N SER A 564 -19.28 17.12 22.72
CA SER A 564 -20.23 17.75 23.64
C SER A 564 -20.50 16.95 24.93
N VAL A 565 -20.18 15.65 24.97
CA VAL A 565 -20.54 14.74 26.06
C VAL A 565 -19.34 13.85 26.47
N PRO A 566 -18.22 14.44 26.92
CA PRO A 566 -16.99 13.71 27.19
C PRO A 566 -17.19 12.59 28.23
N GLY A 567 -16.58 11.45 27.96
CA GLY A 567 -16.65 10.26 28.81
C GLY A 567 -17.88 9.36 28.59
N ILE A 568 -18.86 9.76 27.76
CA ILE A 568 -19.94 8.88 27.32
C ILE A 568 -19.60 8.26 25.95
N ILE A 569 -19.64 6.93 25.89
CA ILE A 569 -19.49 6.14 24.65
C ILE A 569 -20.61 5.11 24.66
N VAL A 570 -21.33 4.96 23.54
CA VAL A 570 -22.37 3.94 23.35
C VAL A 570 -22.00 3.07 22.16
N ALA A 571 -22.09 1.74 22.30
CA ALA A 571 -21.67 0.81 21.26
C ALA A 571 -22.45 -0.52 21.23
N THR A 572 -22.76 -1.01 20.04
CA THR A 572 -23.19 -2.41 19.81
C THR A 572 -21.99 -3.35 19.94
N GLY A 573 -22.19 -4.50 20.57
CA GLY A 573 -21.13 -5.47 20.83
C GLY A 573 -21.63 -6.79 21.42
N ASN A 574 -20.74 -7.54 22.06
CA ASN A 574 -21.06 -8.73 22.83
C ASN A 574 -20.05 -8.95 23.97
N ILE A 575 -20.41 -9.79 24.93
CA ILE A 575 -19.52 -10.25 25.99
C ILE A 575 -19.04 -11.66 25.64
N GLY A 576 -17.75 -11.96 25.82
CA GLY A 576 -17.24 -13.31 25.60
C GLY A 576 -15.73 -13.41 25.40
N THR A 577 -15.33 -14.46 24.69
CA THR A 577 -13.94 -14.74 24.27
C THR A 577 -13.54 -14.05 22.97
N GLU A 578 -14.51 -13.61 22.18
CA GLU A 578 -14.32 -12.96 20.87
C GLU A 578 -15.52 -12.07 20.50
N LEU A 579 -15.33 -11.19 19.52
CA LEU A 579 -16.38 -10.41 18.87
C LEU A 579 -17.26 -11.33 18.00
N SER A 580 -18.58 -11.29 18.19
CA SER A 580 -19.58 -12.11 17.48
C SER A 580 -20.67 -11.24 16.87
N SER A 581 -21.26 -11.72 15.77
CA SER A 581 -22.42 -11.13 15.09
C SER A 581 -23.76 -11.73 15.50
N THR A 582 -23.79 -12.82 16.28
CA THR A 582 -25.05 -13.51 16.65
C THR A 582 -25.61 -13.07 18.00
N ASN A 583 -24.73 -12.73 18.94
CA ASN A 583 -25.08 -12.44 20.33
C ASN A 583 -24.90 -10.95 20.63
N LEU A 584 -25.53 -10.12 19.80
CA LEU A 584 -25.44 -8.67 19.91
C LEU A 584 -26.16 -8.16 21.17
N GLY A 585 -25.69 -7.02 21.66
CA GLY A 585 -26.33 -6.20 22.68
C GLY A 585 -25.69 -4.82 22.67
N MET A 586 -26.36 -3.84 23.26
CA MET A 586 -25.83 -2.48 23.34
C MET A 586 -25.27 -2.16 24.72
N PHE A 587 -24.10 -1.53 24.72
CA PHE A 587 -23.33 -1.19 25.91
C PHE A 587 -23.04 0.31 25.96
N ILE A 588 -23.00 0.86 27.17
CA ILE A 588 -22.67 2.26 27.41
C ILE A 588 -21.70 2.38 28.58
N THR A 589 -20.74 3.27 28.44
CA THR A 589 -19.91 3.80 29.53
C THR A 589 -20.26 5.27 29.77
N SER A 590 -20.03 5.74 30.99
CA SER A 590 -20.22 7.14 31.42
C SER A 590 -18.97 7.74 32.09
N ASP A 591 -17.89 6.97 32.13
CA ASP A 591 -16.64 7.22 32.82
C ASP A 591 -15.42 6.88 31.93
N ALA A 592 -15.53 7.16 30.62
CA ALA A 592 -14.48 6.97 29.62
C ALA A 592 -14.02 5.51 29.39
N GLY A 593 -14.87 4.52 29.68
CA GLY A 593 -14.59 3.10 29.44
C GLY A 593 -14.00 2.34 30.63
N ASN A 594 -13.96 2.97 31.81
CA ASN A 594 -13.55 2.31 33.06
C ASN A 594 -14.63 1.33 33.55
N SER A 595 -15.91 1.69 33.43
CA SER A 595 -17.05 0.80 33.68
C SER A 595 -18.04 0.85 32.52
N TRP A 596 -18.65 -0.31 32.25
CA TRP A 596 -19.66 -0.50 31.21
C TRP A 596 -20.93 -1.09 31.83
N ARG A 597 -22.08 -0.77 31.23
CA ARG A 597 -23.39 -1.39 31.50
C ARG A 597 -24.04 -1.77 30.18
N GLN A 598 -24.75 -2.90 30.16
CA GLN A 598 -25.64 -3.23 29.04
C GLN A 598 -26.94 -2.41 29.19
N ILE A 599 -27.50 -1.93 28.08
CA ILE A 599 -28.75 -1.14 28.06
C ILE A 599 -29.87 -1.77 27.24
N PHE A 600 -29.54 -2.52 26.19
CA PHE A 600 -30.51 -3.23 25.34
C PHE A 600 -29.90 -4.55 24.85
N ASP A 601 -30.75 -5.53 24.54
CA ASP A 601 -30.39 -6.77 23.84
C ASP A 601 -30.56 -6.66 22.30
N GLU A 602 -31.25 -5.62 21.83
CA GLU A 602 -31.48 -5.33 20.41
C GLU A 602 -30.77 -4.03 20.00
N GLU A 603 -30.31 -3.94 18.75
CA GLU A 603 -29.63 -2.76 18.22
C GLU A 603 -30.57 -1.57 18.07
N HIS A 604 -30.18 -0.42 18.61
CA HIS A 604 -30.91 0.85 18.46
C HIS A 604 -29.94 1.94 17.99
N ASN A 605 -30.39 2.79 17.07
CA ASN A 605 -29.68 4.03 16.77
C ASN A 605 -29.80 4.99 17.97
N ILE A 606 -28.71 5.72 18.26
CA ILE A 606 -28.58 6.58 19.43
C ILE A 606 -28.31 8.03 19.01
N TRP A 607 -29.02 8.98 19.65
CA TRP A 607 -28.75 10.42 19.51
C TRP A 607 -28.60 11.09 20.88
N PHE A 608 -27.76 12.11 20.92
CA PHE A 608 -27.51 12.96 22.10
C PHE A 608 -28.31 14.26 21.94
N LEU A 609 -29.39 14.42 22.71
CA LEU A 609 -30.22 15.63 22.74
C LEU A 609 -29.58 16.67 23.67
N ASP A 610 -29.78 17.97 23.39
CA ASP A 610 -29.30 19.10 24.20
C ASP A 610 -27.87 18.90 24.74
N ASN A 611 -26.89 18.74 23.85
CA ASN A 611 -25.48 18.55 24.24
C ASN A 611 -25.23 17.45 25.30
N GLY A 612 -26.03 16.36 25.28
CA GLY A 612 -25.98 15.29 26.29
C GLY A 612 -27.01 15.41 27.42
N GLY A 613 -27.88 16.43 27.37
CA GLY A 613 -29.01 16.62 28.25
C GLY A 613 -30.06 15.49 28.18
N ALA A 614 -30.14 14.73 27.09
CA ALA A 614 -30.78 13.42 27.10
C ALA A 614 -30.14 12.47 26.07
N LEU A 615 -30.35 11.16 26.28
CA LEU A 615 -30.08 10.13 25.28
C LEU A 615 -31.41 9.67 24.67
N LEU A 616 -31.46 9.58 23.35
CA LEU A 616 -32.57 9.02 22.59
C LEU A 616 -32.13 7.70 21.96
N ALA A 617 -32.94 6.64 22.07
CA ALA A 617 -32.74 5.37 21.38
C ALA A 617 -33.97 5.01 20.51
N VAL A 618 -33.73 4.61 19.26
CA VAL A 618 -34.76 4.14 18.31
C VAL A 618 -34.32 2.80 17.74
N LEU A 619 -35.16 1.76 17.90
CA LEU A 619 -34.87 0.39 17.48
C LEU A 619 -34.52 0.34 15.98
N HIS A 620 -33.39 -0.28 15.64
CA HIS A 620 -33.01 -0.54 14.25
C HIS A 620 -33.65 -1.85 13.79
N ALA A 621 -34.84 -1.77 13.18
CA ALA A 621 -35.60 -2.94 12.74
C ALA A 621 -36.16 -2.77 11.31
N PRO A 622 -36.23 -3.86 10.52
CA PRO A 622 -36.92 -3.88 9.23
C PRO A 622 -38.46 -3.97 9.38
N SER A 623 -38.98 -3.98 10.61
CA SER A 623 -40.40 -3.98 10.94
C SER A 623 -40.83 -2.57 11.39
N PRO A 624 -42.09 -2.17 11.16
CA PRO A 624 -42.54 -0.82 11.47
C PRO A 624 -42.69 -0.60 12.98
N ILE A 625 -42.16 0.52 13.46
CA ILE A 625 -42.11 0.89 14.88
C ILE A 625 -42.97 2.14 15.17
N ARG A 626 -43.38 2.31 16.43
CA ARG A 626 -44.17 3.47 16.89
C ARG A 626 -43.68 4.06 18.22
N HIS A 627 -42.65 3.45 18.80
CA HIS A 627 -42.10 3.78 20.11
C HIS A 627 -40.62 4.14 19.97
N LEU A 628 -40.18 5.03 20.85
CA LEU A 628 -38.78 5.39 21.07
C LEU A 628 -38.49 5.38 22.58
N TRP A 629 -37.22 5.38 22.95
CA TRP A 629 -36.79 5.40 24.36
C TRP A 629 -35.97 6.65 24.66
N VAL A 630 -36.21 7.27 25.81
CA VAL A 630 -35.50 8.46 26.27
C VAL A 630 -34.86 8.17 27.64
N SER A 631 -33.63 8.65 27.84
CA SER A 631 -32.97 8.63 29.14
C SER A 631 -32.41 10.00 29.51
N LEU A 632 -32.60 10.38 30.78
CA LEU A 632 -32.15 11.65 31.36
C LEU A 632 -31.03 11.46 32.41
N ASP A 633 -30.66 10.20 32.69
CA ASP A 633 -29.72 9.80 33.75
C ASP A 633 -28.47 9.07 33.20
N GLU A 634 -28.07 9.46 31.98
CA GLU A 634 -26.96 8.87 31.21
C GLU A 634 -27.21 7.41 30.78
N GLY A 635 -28.46 6.98 30.60
CA GLY A 635 -28.79 5.61 30.18
C GLY A 635 -28.72 4.60 31.32
N LYS A 636 -29.16 4.96 32.53
CA LYS A 636 -29.40 4.01 33.64
C LYS A 636 -30.87 3.60 33.71
N LYS A 637 -31.77 4.53 33.37
CA LYS A 637 -33.20 4.29 33.17
C LYS A 637 -33.63 4.82 31.80
N TRP A 638 -34.48 4.05 31.12
CA TRP A 638 -35.07 4.37 29.83
C TRP A 638 -36.60 4.43 29.96
N ASP A 639 -37.19 5.57 29.59
CA ASP A 639 -38.63 5.79 29.53
C ASP A 639 -39.13 5.67 28.08
N ARG A 640 -40.25 4.97 27.86
CA ARG A 640 -40.77 4.66 26.53
C ARG A 640 -41.87 5.62 26.12
N HIS A 641 -41.64 6.38 25.05
CA HIS A 641 -42.62 7.31 24.48
C HIS A 641 -43.14 6.77 23.13
N SER A 642 -44.35 7.18 22.74
CA SER A 642 -44.94 6.87 21.44
C SER A 642 -44.84 8.10 20.54
N PHE A 643 -44.21 7.99 19.38
CA PHE A 643 -44.07 9.11 18.44
C PHE A 643 -45.16 9.16 17.36
N SER A 644 -45.88 8.04 17.18
CA SER A 644 -46.93 7.89 16.17
C SER A 644 -48.09 7.04 16.70
N LEU A 645 -49.30 7.30 16.19
CA LEU A 645 -50.47 6.44 16.39
C LEU A 645 -50.36 5.14 15.58
N SER A 646 -49.76 5.21 14.39
CA SER A 646 -49.59 4.10 13.44
C SER A 646 -48.12 3.70 13.32
N PRO A 647 -47.76 2.40 13.33
CA PRO A 647 -46.39 1.95 13.10
C PRO A 647 -45.83 2.46 11.76
N LEU A 648 -44.64 3.05 11.82
CA LEU A 648 -43.91 3.63 10.70
C LEU A 648 -42.64 2.80 10.45
N TYR A 649 -42.34 2.48 9.19
CA TYR A 649 -40.99 2.06 8.83
C TYR A 649 -40.11 3.32 8.83
N VAL A 650 -39.15 3.40 9.74
CA VAL A 650 -38.29 4.58 9.89
C VAL A 650 -37.07 4.40 8.98
N ASP A 651 -37.08 5.07 7.84
CA ASP A 651 -35.96 5.07 6.88
C ASP A 651 -34.82 5.99 7.36
N GLY A 652 -35.11 6.93 8.25
CA GLY A 652 -34.07 7.66 8.99
C GLY A 652 -34.60 8.78 9.89
N VAL A 653 -33.65 9.51 10.48
CA VAL A 653 -33.89 10.55 11.49
C VAL A 653 -33.00 11.76 11.22
N LEU A 654 -33.64 12.93 11.14
CA LEU A 654 -33.00 14.22 10.90
C LEU A 654 -33.02 15.06 12.17
N MET A 655 -31.86 15.57 12.58
CA MET A 655 -31.65 16.52 13.68
C MET A 655 -30.77 17.66 13.17
N GLU A 656 -31.00 18.90 13.62
CA GLU A 656 -30.07 19.99 13.32
C GLU A 656 -28.82 19.86 14.22
N PRO A 657 -27.60 19.79 13.65
CA PRO A 657 -26.40 19.69 14.48
C PRO A 657 -26.12 21.01 15.22
N GLU A 658 -25.84 20.91 16.52
CA GLU A 658 -25.26 21.98 17.35
C GLU A 658 -26.12 23.25 17.50
N ALA A 659 -27.40 23.20 17.14
CA ALA A 659 -28.35 24.30 17.22
C ALA A 659 -29.23 24.28 18.49
N ASP A 660 -29.87 25.41 18.80
CA ASP A 660 -30.75 25.58 19.97
C ASP A 660 -32.18 25.01 19.77
N ASN A 661 -32.49 24.46 18.59
CA ASN A 661 -33.83 23.94 18.31
C ASN A 661 -34.04 22.54 18.89
N HIS A 662 -35.11 22.41 19.66
CA HIS A 662 -35.44 21.17 20.35
C HIS A 662 -36.27 20.24 19.43
N ILE A 663 -35.87 20.14 18.16
CA ILE A 663 -36.69 19.56 17.09
C ILE A 663 -35.94 18.41 16.42
N LEU A 664 -36.69 17.32 16.21
CA LEU A 664 -36.25 16.08 15.61
C LEU A 664 -37.28 15.67 14.55
N THR A 665 -36.86 15.18 13.39
CA THR A 665 -37.79 14.75 12.32
C THR A 665 -37.47 13.33 11.89
N PHE A 666 -38.38 12.39 12.15
CA PHE A 666 -38.31 11.05 11.56
C PHE A 666 -38.85 11.13 10.13
N PHE A 667 -38.21 10.43 9.20
CA PHE A 667 -38.74 10.22 7.85
C PHE A 667 -38.90 8.73 7.56
N GLY A 668 -39.92 8.39 6.79
CA GLY A 668 -40.14 7.04 6.32
C GLY A 668 -41.52 6.80 5.71
N HIS A 669 -42.03 5.57 5.75
CA HIS A 669 -43.31 5.23 5.13
C HIS A 669 -44.19 4.33 6.01
N PHE A 670 -45.53 4.44 5.92
CA PHE A 670 -46.45 3.50 6.60
C PHE A 670 -46.50 2.12 5.91
N GLY A 671 -45.98 2.02 4.69
CA GLY A 671 -45.64 0.76 4.01
C GLY A 671 -45.05 1.03 2.63
N HIS A 672 -44.47 0.01 1.98
CA HIS A 672 -43.69 0.13 0.72
C HIS A 672 -44.46 0.63 -0.54
N ARG A 673 -45.68 1.17 -0.39
CA ARG A 673 -46.50 1.83 -1.42
C ARG A 673 -47.32 3.01 -0.86
N SER A 674 -47.02 3.49 0.35
CA SER A 674 -47.60 4.72 0.89
C SER A 674 -46.73 5.92 0.52
N GLU A 675 -47.34 7.10 0.49
CA GLU A 675 -46.62 8.38 0.41
C GLU A 675 -45.62 8.53 1.57
N TRP A 676 -44.51 9.21 1.32
CA TRP A 676 -43.51 9.55 2.34
C TRP A 676 -44.14 10.32 3.51
N GLN A 677 -43.82 9.91 4.72
CA GLN A 677 -44.29 10.49 5.98
C GLN A 677 -43.12 11.14 6.72
N LEU A 678 -43.36 12.33 7.27
CA LEU A 678 -42.45 13.00 8.18
C LEU A 678 -43.14 13.20 9.53
N ILE A 679 -42.46 12.83 10.61
CA ILE A 679 -42.94 13.04 11.98
C ILE A 679 -41.95 13.97 12.66
N LYS A 680 -42.35 15.23 12.78
CA LYS A 680 -41.70 16.24 13.61
C LYS A 680 -42.01 15.94 15.08
N ILE A 681 -40.98 15.93 15.90
CA ILE A 681 -41.01 15.66 17.34
C ILE A 681 -40.33 16.84 18.02
N ASP A 682 -41.06 17.57 18.87
CA ASP A 682 -40.50 18.58 19.76
C ASP A 682 -40.16 17.92 21.10
N TYR A 683 -38.89 18.00 21.49
CA TYR A 683 -38.34 17.43 22.71
C TYR A 683 -38.08 18.45 23.82
N MET A 684 -38.50 19.72 23.65
CA MET A 684 -38.40 20.75 24.70
C MET A 684 -39.14 20.32 25.97
N GLY A 685 -40.26 19.61 25.83
CA GLY A 685 -41.07 19.06 26.93
C GLY A 685 -40.37 18.01 27.82
N LEU A 686 -39.13 17.60 27.50
CA LEU A 686 -38.28 16.80 28.38
C LEU A 686 -37.64 17.63 29.50
N PHE A 687 -37.47 18.95 29.31
CA PHE A 687 -36.73 19.83 30.21
C PHE A 687 -37.64 20.94 30.76
N SER A 688 -37.63 21.15 32.08
CA SER A 688 -38.55 22.10 32.73
C SER A 688 -37.99 23.51 32.91
N ARG A 689 -36.66 23.69 32.79
CA ARG A 689 -35.95 24.96 32.95
C ARG A 689 -34.53 24.87 32.40
N ARG A 690 -33.80 25.99 32.35
CA ARG A 690 -32.33 25.98 32.18
C ARG A 690 -31.65 25.49 33.48
N CYS A 691 -30.47 24.90 33.35
CA CYS A 691 -29.68 24.46 34.50
C CYS A 691 -29.13 25.66 35.29
N MET A 692 -28.93 25.45 36.59
CA MET A 692 -28.25 26.35 37.52
C MET A 692 -27.05 25.61 38.11
N ASP A 693 -26.13 26.30 38.80
CA ASP A 693 -24.90 25.72 39.33
C ASP A 693 -25.14 24.44 40.17
N GLY A 694 -26.24 24.40 40.93
CA GLY A 694 -26.68 23.25 41.72
C GLY A 694 -27.26 22.06 40.93
N ASP A 695 -27.28 22.11 39.59
CA ASP A 695 -27.62 20.97 38.71
C ASP A 695 -26.40 20.26 38.14
N TYR A 696 -25.19 20.69 38.50
CA TYR A 696 -23.93 20.20 37.94
C TYR A 696 -23.10 19.41 38.95
N GLN A 697 -22.29 18.48 38.45
CA GLN A 697 -21.36 17.65 39.22
C GLN A 697 -20.00 17.56 38.53
N THR A 698 -18.92 17.65 39.30
CA THR A 698 -17.56 17.42 38.81
C THR A 698 -17.30 15.93 38.64
N TRP A 699 -16.80 15.54 37.47
CA TRP A 699 -16.25 14.21 37.19
C TRP A 699 -14.78 14.34 36.80
N HIS A 700 -13.91 13.57 37.44
CA HIS A 700 -12.48 13.52 37.12
C HIS A 700 -12.20 12.40 36.14
N LEU A 701 -11.49 12.70 35.06
CA LEU A 701 -10.97 11.68 34.15
C LEU A 701 -9.90 10.83 34.86
N HIS A 702 -9.96 9.52 34.69
CA HIS A 702 -8.96 8.59 35.22
C HIS A 702 -8.79 7.34 34.35
N ASN A 703 -7.61 6.73 34.40
CA ASN A 703 -7.38 5.37 33.92
C ASN A 703 -7.24 4.44 35.13
N LYS A 704 -8.26 3.61 35.41
CA LYS A 704 -8.27 2.62 36.52
C LYS A 704 -7.94 3.21 37.91
N GLY A 705 -8.30 4.47 38.13
CA GLY A 705 -8.03 5.23 39.37
C GLY A 705 -6.81 6.16 39.32
N GLU A 706 -5.97 6.08 38.28
CA GLU A 706 -4.90 7.06 38.06
C GLU A 706 -5.48 8.32 37.39
N LEU A 707 -5.41 9.45 38.10
CA LEU A 707 -5.99 10.75 37.71
C LEU A 707 -5.18 11.52 36.67
N CYS A 708 -4.01 11.03 36.27
CA CYS A 708 -3.18 11.68 35.26
C CYS A 708 -3.35 10.97 33.91
N VAL A 709 -3.97 11.65 32.95
CA VAL A 709 -4.18 11.14 31.59
C VAL A 709 -3.62 12.17 30.62
N MET A 710 -2.81 11.74 29.66
CA MET A 710 -2.06 12.62 28.74
C MET A 710 -1.29 13.76 29.46
N GLY A 711 -0.79 13.48 30.67
CA GLY A 711 -0.02 14.42 31.48
C GLY A 711 -0.83 15.49 32.22
N GLU A 712 -2.17 15.37 32.25
CA GLU A 712 -3.06 16.31 32.94
C GLU A 712 -4.04 15.59 33.88
N LYS A 713 -4.45 16.29 34.94
CA LYS A 713 -5.64 15.97 35.73
C LYS A 713 -6.81 16.80 35.21
N GLN A 714 -7.63 16.19 34.37
CA GLN A 714 -8.78 16.86 33.77
C GLN A 714 -10.05 16.63 34.60
N THR A 715 -10.67 17.73 35.04
CA THR A 715 -11.97 17.72 35.72
C THR A 715 -13.01 18.31 34.79
N PHE A 716 -13.98 17.48 34.39
CA PHE A 716 -15.11 17.90 33.59
C PHE A 716 -16.30 18.23 34.50
N MET A 717 -17.12 19.18 34.09
CA MET A 717 -18.41 19.43 34.74
C MET A 717 -19.53 18.82 33.90
N LYS A 718 -20.19 17.80 34.46
CA LYS A 718 -21.34 17.11 33.86
C LYS A 718 -22.63 17.59 34.53
N ARG A 719 -23.78 17.51 33.86
CA ARG A 719 -25.08 17.66 34.55
C ARG A 719 -25.27 16.49 35.51
N MET A 720 -25.95 16.69 36.64
CA MET A 720 -26.38 15.60 37.51
C MET A 720 -27.34 14.67 36.76
N PRO A 721 -27.11 13.34 36.75
CA PRO A 721 -27.99 12.37 36.13
C PRO A 721 -29.42 12.45 36.71
N GLY A 722 -30.41 12.66 35.84
CA GLY A 722 -31.83 12.77 36.19
C GLY A 722 -32.37 14.20 36.33
N ASN A 723 -31.53 15.23 36.43
CA ASN A 723 -32.01 16.61 36.51
C ASN A 723 -32.58 17.07 35.17
N ARG A 724 -33.86 17.49 35.14
CA ARG A 724 -34.57 17.87 33.91
C ARG A 724 -34.33 19.32 33.49
N CYS A 725 -33.07 19.67 33.24
CA CYS A 725 -32.71 21.02 32.83
C CYS A 725 -31.89 21.05 31.53
N MET A 726 -32.13 22.11 30.74
CA MET A 726 -31.40 22.45 29.52
C MET A 726 -30.02 22.99 29.85
N LEU A 727 -29.01 22.56 29.10
CA LEU A 727 -27.64 23.09 29.19
C LEU A 727 -27.54 24.51 28.60
N ALA A 728 -26.49 25.23 28.98
CA ALA A 728 -26.13 26.51 28.37
C ALA A 728 -25.17 26.29 27.19
N GLN A 729 -25.28 27.14 26.16
CA GLN A 729 -24.51 27.01 24.91
C GLN A 729 -23.01 27.31 25.14
N ASP A 730 -22.69 28.42 25.84
CA ASP A 730 -21.33 28.85 26.18
C ASP A 730 -20.66 28.05 27.33
N TYR A 731 -21.16 26.85 27.63
CA TYR A 731 -20.78 26.13 28.86
C TYR A 731 -19.40 25.48 28.76
N SER A 732 -18.44 25.98 29.54
CA SER A 732 -17.07 25.44 29.63
C SER A 732 -17.06 24.06 30.30
N ARG A 733 -17.14 23.00 29.49
CA ARG A 733 -17.22 21.59 29.93
C ARG A 733 -16.01 21.12 30.75
N ILE A 734 -14.84 21.71 30.53
CA ILE A 734 -13.65 21.50 31.37
C ILE A 734 -13.70 22.54 32.50
N TYR A 735 -13.87 22.07 33.74
CA TYR A 735 -13.85 22.91 34.94
C TYR A 735 -12.43 23.26 35.37
N SER A 736 -11.52 22.29 35.30
CA SER A 736 -10.09 22.51 35.47
C SER A 736 -9.27 21.50 34.67
N SER A 737 -8.09 21.92 34.24
CA SER A 737 -7.01 21.01 33.86
C SER A 737 -5.73 21.41 34.59
N GLU A 738 -5.17 20.48 35.36
CA GLU A 738 -3.92 20.68 36.10
C GLU A 738 -2.83 19.76 35.54
N PRO A 739 -1.74 20.30 34.93
CA PRO A 739 -0.67 19.47 34.39
C PRO A 739 0.13 18.78 35.49
N CYS A 740 0.30 17.46 35.35
CA CYS A 740 1.04 16.58 36.24
C CYS A 740 2.56 16.82 36.19
N LEU A 741 3.31 16.14 37.05
CA LEU A 741 4.73 15.88 36.81
C LEU A 741 4.87 14.72 35.81
N CYS A 742 5.82 14.82 34.88
CA CYS A 742 6.06 13.77 33.89
C CYS A 742 6.57 12.46 34.50
N THR A 743 5.99 11.36 34.05
CA THR A 743 6.31 9.96 34.39
C THR A 743 6.95 9.24 33.20
N ALA A 744 7.25 7.94 33.33
CA ALA A 744 7.71 7.11 32.22
C ALA A 744 6.58 6.64 31.25
N PHE A 745 5.32 6.98 31.54
CA PHE A 745 4.18 6.72 30.65
C PHE A 745 3.90 7.91 29.72
N ASP A 746 4.31 9.13 30.10
CA ASP A 746 4.19 10.34 29.28
C ASP A 746 5.19 10.40 28.10
N PHE A 747 6.08 9.41 28.01
CA PHE A 747 7.05 9.23 26.93
C PHE A 747 6.81 7.90 26.21
N GLU A 748 6.94 7.91 24.89
CA GLU A 748 6.99 6.74 24.03
C GLU A 748 8.42 6.39 23.62
N CYS A 749 8.64 5.16 23.16
CA CYS A 749 9.93 4.78 22.60
C CYS A 749 10.14 5.49 21.27
N ASP A 750 11.35 6.02 21.08
CA ASP A 750 11.73 6.70 19.84
C ASP A 750 12.06 5.69 18.73
N TYR A 751 12.18 6.15 17.48
CA TYR A 751 12.44 5.28 16.33
C TYR A 751 13.69 4.42 16.52
N GLY A 752 13.51 3.10 16.34
CA GLY A 752 14.57 2.11 16.58
C GLY A 752 14.71 1.67 18.05
N TRP A 753 13.79 2.05 18.92
CA TRP A 753 13.71 1.57 20.30
C TRP A 753 12.39 0.85 20.53
N GLU A 754 12.43 -0.24 21.29
CA GLU A 754 11.30 -1.14 21.55
C GLU A 754 11.06 -1.24 23.06
N ARG A 755 9.79 -1.17 23.50
CA ARG A 755 9.42 -1.21 24.93
C ARG A 755 9.53 -2.65 25.44
N GLN A 756 10.44 -2.87 26.38
CA GLN A 756 10.69 -4.17 27.01
C GLN A 756 9.66 -4.51 28.08
N THR A 757 9.67 -5.77 28.55
CA THR A 757 8.75 -6.29 29.59
C THR A 757 8.92 -5.62 30.96
N ASP A 758 10.01 -4.90 31.20
CA ASP A 758 10.22 -4.06 32.39
C ASP A 758 9.69 -2.62 32.22
N GLY A 759 9.03 -2.35 31.09
CA GLY A 759 8.46 -1.04 30.72
C GLY A 759 9.45 -0.05 30.12
N LYS A 760 10.76 -0.35 30.04
CA LYS A 760 11.76 0.57 29.49
C LYS A 760 11.93 0.42 27.99
N CYS A 761 12.27 1.51 27.31
CA CYS A 761 12.73 1.47 25.93
C CYS A 761 14.20 1.02 25.87
N SER A 762 14.50 0.00 25.06
CA SER A 762 15.86 -0.42 24.72
C SER A 762 16.07 -0.35 23.20
N PRO A 763 17.30 -0.20 22.68
CA PRO A 763 17.50 -0.16 21.23
C PRO A 763 17.15 -1.53 20.64
N ALA A 764 16.38 -1.52 19.55
CA ALA A 764 16.04 -2.72 18.82
C ALA A 764 17.29 -3.38 18.22
N PHE A 765 17.27 -4.70 18.05
CA PHE A 765 18.43 -5.46 17.54
C PHE A 765 18.97 -4.96 16.17
N TRP A 766 18.10 -4.29 15.39
CA TRP A 766 18.36 -3.78 14.06
C TRP A 766 18.83 -2.31 14.03
N PHE A 767 18.74 -1.62 15.17
CA PHE A 767 19.03 -0.19 15.30
C PHE A 767 20.31 0.04 16.11
N ASN A 768 21.16 0.95 15.62
CA ASN A 768 22.35 1.37 16.35
C ASN A 768 22.20 2.85 16.74
N PRO A 769 22.00 3.18 18.03
CA PRO A 769 21.90 4.56 18.51
C PRO A 769 23.09 5.44 18.11
N ASN A 770 24.29 4.87 18.05
CA ASN A 770 25.50 5.60 17.64
C ASN A 770 25.53 5.83 16.12
N GLY A 771 24.77 5.08 15.33
CA GLY A 771 24.66 5.25 13.89
C GLY A 771 23.75 6.43 13.48
N ALA A 772 22.69 6.69 14.24
CA ALA A 772 21.52 7.46 13.83
C ALA A 772 21.62 9.00 13.97
N THR A 773 22.83 9.58 13.98
CA THR A 773 22.97 11.05 14.01
C THR A 773 22.85 11.63 12.60
N LYS A 774 21.83 12.46 12.36
CA LYS A 774 21.53 13.10 11.07
C LYS A 774 22.75 13.84 10.51
N SER A 775 22.91 13.86 9.17
CA SER A 775 23.96 14.66 8.53
C SER A 775 23.80 16.12 8.94
N CYS A 776 24.88 16.72 9.47
CA CYS A 776 24.81 17.97 10.23
C CYS A 776 26.13 18.73 10.09
N SER A 777 26.05 20.06 9.91
CA SER A 777 27.24 20.88 9.74
C SER A 777 28.00 21.07 11.06
N SER A 778 29.33 21.25 10.99
CA SER A 778 30.24 21.25 12.14
C SER A 778 30.07 22.41 13.12
N SER A 779 29.20 23.39 12.82
CA SER A 779 28.82 24.50 13.71
C SER A 779 27.48 24.29 14.44
N GLN A 780 26.76 23.22 14.13
CA GLN A 780 25.42 22.96 14.67
C GLN A 780 25.45 21.98 15.86
N SER A 781 24.40 22.03 16.69
CA SER A 781 24.12 21.02 17.71
C SER A 781 22.80 20.32 17.40
N PHE A 782 22.79 18.99 17.37
CA PHE A 782 21.56 18.22 17.24
C PHE A 782 21.05 17.77 18.60
N LEU A 783 19.75 17.46 18.68
CA LEU A 783 19.17 16.76 19.83
C LEU A 783 19.32 15.26 19.58
N ASN A 784 20.18 14.61 20.36
CA ASN A 784 20.34 13.17 20.35
C ASN A 784 19.29 12.51 21.25
N SER A 785 18.71 11.41 20.78
CA SER A 785 17.66 10.69 21.49
C SER A 785 18.21 9.93 22.69
N THR A 786 17.42 9.83 23.74
CA THR A 786 17.66 8.96 24.91
C THR A 786 17.10 7.55 24.69
N GLY A 787 16.40 7.33 23.56
CA GLY A 787 15.51 6.20 23.34
C GLY A 787 14.03 6.49 23.65
N TYR A 788 13.75 7.69 24.16
CA TYR A 788 12.41 8.16 24.50
C TYR A 788 12.09 9.48 23.77
N ARG A 789 10.85 9.63 23.29
CA ARG A 789 10.27 10.91 22.85
C ARG A 789 8.99 11.18 23.65
N LYS A 790 8.67 12.45 23.94
CA LYS A 790 7.43 12.78 24.66
C LYS A 790 6.23 12.51 23.75
N VAL A 791 5.17 11.91 24.27
CA VAL A 791 3.92 11.73 23.51
C VAL A 791 3.39 13.11 23.09
N LEU A 792 3.03 13.29 21.82
CA LEU A 792 2.53 14.58 21.34
C LEU A 792 1.10 14.82 21.82
N SER A 793 0.79 16.07 22.14
CA SER A 793 -0.36 16.51 22.96
C SER A 793 -0.30 16.15 24.45
N ASN A 794 0.76 15.51 24.95
CA ASN A 794 0.92 15.31 26.39
C ASN A 794 1.44 16.58 27.09
N ASN A 795 0.71 17.06 28.09
CA ASN A 795 0.96 18.35 28.76
C ASN A 795 1.65 18.25 30.14
N CYS A 796 2.22 17.09 30.50
CA CYS A 796 2.97 16.96 31.76
C CYS A 796 4.14 17.96 31.83
N LYS A 797 4.46 18.41 33.05
CA LYS A 797 5.60 19.27 33.38
C LYS A 797 6.81 18.41 33.76
N GLU A 798 7.94 18.61 33.08
CA GLU A 798 9.20 17.98 33.44
C GLU A 798 9.76 18.59 34.74
N ALA A 799 10.22 17.76 35.67
CA ALA A 799 10.85 18.18 36.92
C ALA A 799 12.02 17.25 37.29
N GLY A 800 13.10 17.83 37.80
CA GLY A 800 14.34 17.10 38.13
C GLY A 800 15.37 17.13 37.01
N LYS A 801 16.19 16.07 36.89
CA LYS A 801 17.14 15.92 35.78
C LYS A 801 16.43 15.33 34.56
N ASN A 802 16.66 15.92 33.38
CA ASN A 802 16.20 15.46 32.08
C ASN A 802 16.77 14.06 31.73
N VAL A 803 16.13 13.01 32.24
CA VAL A 803 16.50 11.60 31.97
C VAL A 803 15.95 11.15 30.61
N PHE A 804 14.69 11.48 30.32
CA PHE A 804 13.98 11.08 29.10
C PHE A 804 14.11 12.11 27.98
N SER A 805 14.09 13.41 28.28
CA SER A 805 14.18 14.47 27.27
C SER A 805 15.55 14.49 26.55
N PRO A 806 15.58 14.78 25.23
CA PRO A 806 16.74 14.53 24.38
C PRO A 806 17.92 15.46 24.69
N ARG A 807 19.14 14.97 24.48
CA ARG A 807 20.38 15.64 24.89
C ARG A 807 20.99 16.39 23.73
N ARG A 808 21.31 17.68 23.92
CA ARG A 808 22.09 18.44 22.92
C ARG A 808 23.50 17.86 22.80
N GLN A 809 23.90 17.53 21.57
CA GLN A 809 25.23 17.05 21.22
C GLN A 809 25.76 17.88 20.05
N ALA A 810 27.03 18.28 20.12
CA ALA A 810 27.69 18.99 19.02
C ALA A 810 27.88 18.05 17.81
N CYS A 811 27.66 18.56 16.60
CA CYS A 811 27.82 17.77 15.39
C CYS A 811 29.30 17.57 15.07
N GLN A 812 29.77 16.33 15.22
CA GLN A 812 31.12 15.92 14.82
C GLN A 812 31.13 15.59 13.32
N SER A 813 32.20 15.95 12.61
CA SER A 813 32.47 15.45 11.26
C SER A 813 32.49 13.92 11.27
N ARG A 814 31.81 13.30 10.30
CA ARG A 814 31.80 11.85 10.08
C ARG A 814 32.56 11.48 8.80
N PRO A 815 33.11 10.26 8.68
CA PRO A 815 33.54 9.75 7.38
C PRO A 815 32.36 9.74 6.40
N PRO A 816 32.59 9.93 5.10
CA PRO A 816 31.57 9.72 4.08
C PRO A 816 31.07 8.26 4.17
N GLN A 817 29.75 8.05 4.07
CA GLN A 817 29.15 6.72 3.98
C GLN A 817 27.86 6.75 3.15
N GLY A 818 27.61 5.68 2.41
CA GLY A 818 26.42 5.54 1.56
C GLY A 818 26.52 6.38 0.30
N LEU A 819 27.71 6.41 -0.32
CA LEU A 819 27.92 7.08 -1.60
C LEU A 819 27.22 6.30 -2.73
N ARG A 820 26.35 6.97 -3.47
CA ARG A 820 25.58 6.41 -4.59
C ARG A 820 25.82 7.23 -5.85
N LEU A 821 25.85 6.54 -6.99
CA LEU A 821 26.10 7.12 -8.31
C LEU A 821 25.09 6.54 -9.29
N SER A 822 24.37 7.39 -10.02
CA SER A 822 23.43 6.99 -11.06
C SER A 822 23.47 7.96 -12.24
N THR A 823 22.89 7.59 -13.38
CA THR A 823 22.50 8.54 -14.41
C THR A 823 21.19 9.25 -14.03
N SER A 824 20.91 10.42 -14.60
CA SER A 824 19.66 11.15 -14.38
C SER A 824 18.41 10.41 -14.90
N GLN A 825 18.57 9.58 -15.94
CA GLN A 825 17.52 8.75 -16.52
C GLN A 825 17.45 7.33 -15.92
N GLY A 826 18.42 6.95 -15.08
CA GLY A 826 18.55 5.59 -14.54
C GLY A 826 19.09 4.54 -15.53
N GLU A 827 19.28 4.89 -16.81
CA GLU A 827 19.82 4.01 -17.83
C GLU A 827 21.34 3.76 -17.65
N LEU A 828 21.77 2.52 -17.92
CA LEU A 828 23.17 2.07 -17.88
C LEU A 828 23.78 1.95 -19.30
N SER A 829 23.13 2.52 -20.30
CA SER A 829 23.59 2.58 -21.69
C SER A 829 23.36 3.98 -22.27
N ALA A 830 24.26 4.43 -23.14
CA ALA A 830 24.08 5.69 -23.88
C ALA A 830 24.79 5.63 -25.24
N PRO A 831 24.29 6.31 -26.29
CA PRO A 831 24.98 6.38 -27.56
C PRO A 831 26.23 7.28 -27.48
N VAL A 832 27.29 6.91 -28.20
CA VAL A 832 28.52 7.70 -28.32
C VAL A 832 28.23 9.14 -28.77
N GLY A 833 28.92 10.13 -28.17
CA GLY A 833 28.69 11.55 -28.44
C GLY A 833 27.49 12.20 -27.73
N SER A 834 26.69 11.45 -26.96
CA SER A 834 25.59 12.03 -26.16
C SER A 834 26.04 12.61 -24.82
N ASN A 835 25.25 13.54 -24.28
CA ASN A 835 25.44 14.14 -22.95
C ASN A 835 24.90 13.21 -21.85
N VAL A 836 25.77 12.40 -21.25
CA VAL A 836 25.41 11.59 -20.07
C VAL A 836 25.46 12.48 -18.84
N THR A 837 24.37 12.53 -18.07
CA THR A 837 24.30 13.31 -16.83
C THR A 837 24.33 12.37 -15.62
N PHE A 838 25.33 12.53 -14.75
CA PHE A 838 25.55 11.74 -13.56
C PHE A 838 25.08 12.47 -12.30
N MET A 839 24.37 11.75 -11.45
CA MET A 839 23.90 12.18 -10.14
C MET A 839 24.73 11.48 -9.06
N VAL A 840 25.25 12.23 -8.10
CA VAL A 840 25.99 11.72 -6.94
C VAL A 840 25.22 12.04 -5.68
N TYR A 841 24.96 11.04 -4.85
CA TYR A 841 24.26 11.18 -3.58
C TYR A 841 25.13 10.60 -2.46
N LEU A 842 25.08 11.18 -1.26
CA LEU A 842 25.87 10.74 -0.11
C LEU A 842 24.98 10.71 1.14
N ASP A 843 24.74 9.52 1.69
CA ASP A 843 23.79 9.35 2.81
C ASP A 843 24.29 9.95 4.13
N GLN A 844 25.61 9.94 4.40
CA GLN A 844 26.25 10.58 5.55
C GLN A 844 27.62 11.16 5.22
N GLY A 845 28.02 12.21 5.94
CA GLY A 845 29.36 12.81 5.83
C GLY A 845 29.49 13.90 4.76
N ASP A 846 28.37 14.38 4.21
CA ASP A 846 28.37 15.61 3.42
C ASP A 846 28.74 16.81 4.31
N SER A 847 29.76 17.55 3.89
CA SER A 847 30.35 18.65 4.66
C SER A 847 31.20 19.53 3.73
N PRO A 848 31.45 20.81 4.06
CA PRO A 848 32.34 21.66 3.26
C PRO A 848 33.82 21.23 3.28
N GLY A 849 34.17 20.20 4.06
CA GLY A 849 35.48 19.53 4.04
C GLY A 849 35.47 18.19 3.30
N THR A 850 34.38 17.83 2.62
CA THR A 850 34.24 16.57 1.88
C THR A 850 34.45 16.80 0.39
N SER A 851 35.45 16.13 -0.18
CA SER A 851 35.78 16.17 -1.60
C SER A 851 35.23 14.94 -2.33
N ILE A 852 34.69 15.11 -3.52
CA ILE A 852 34.22 14.04 -4.40
C ILE A 852 35.14 13.96 -5.61
N HIS A 853 35.83 12.84 -5.75
CA HIS A 853 36.59 12.50 -6.94
C HIS A 853 35.72 11.63 -7.86
N LEU A 854 35.33 12.16 -9.02
CA LEU A 854 34.60 11.42 -10.04
C LEU A 854 35.55 11.10 -11.22
N ASP A 855 35.75 9.81 -11.46
CA ASP A 855 36.56 9.25 -12.56
C ASP A 855 35.60 8.59 -13.57
N PHE A 856 35.60 9.06 -14.81
CA PHE A 856 34.70 8.55 -15.86
C PHE A 856 35.19 7.25 -16.51
N GLY A 857 36.39 6.77 -16.17
CA GLY A 857 36.97 5.55 -16.72
C GLY A 857 37.53 5.69 -18.14
N ASP A 858 37.41 6.86 -18.77
CA ASP A 858 38.04 7.23 -20.05
C ASP A 858 39.37 8.00 -19.87
N GLY A 859 39.79 8.20 -18.62
CA GLY A 859 40.97 8.99 -18.23
C GLY A 859 40.64 10.38 -17.68
N ILE A 860 39.41 10.88 -17.87
CA ILE A 860 38.98 12.17 -17.33
C ILE A 860 38.53 12.00 -15.88
N LYS A 861 39.07 12.85 -15.00
CA LYS A 861 38.75 12.88 -13.57
C LYS A 861 38.46 14.31 -13.15
N ILE A 862 37.40 14.52 -12.38
CA ILE A 862 36.98 15.83 -11.87
C ILE A 862 36.82 15.74 -10.34
N ILE A 863 37.20 16.80 -9.64
CA ILE A 863 37.10 16.90 -8.19
C ILE A 863 36.13 18.03 -7.82
N TYR A 864 35.14 17.71 -7.00
CA TYR A 864 34.16 18.65 -6.46
C TYR A 864 34.33 18.78 -4.95
N SER A 865 34.12 19.98 -4.39
CA SER A 865 34.29 20.26 -2.95
C SER A 865 32.99 20.56 -2.19
N ASN A 866 31.83 20.37 -2.84
CA ASN A 866 30.50 20.60 -2.26
C ASN A 866 29.41 19.90 -3.11
N LEU A 867 28.61 19.01 -2.53
CA LEU A 867 27.48 18.34 -3.22
C LEU A 867 26.38 19.32 -3.67
N SER A 868 26.09 20.37 -2.89
CA SER A 868 24.97 21.31 -3.13
C SER A 868 25.17 22.22 -4.36
N ARG A 869 26.22 21.98 -5.16
CA ARG A 869 26.44 22.58 -6.49
C ARG A 869 26.28 21.59 -7.64
N THR A 870 25.90 20.34 -7.36
CA THR A 870 25.77 19.25 -8.34
C THR A 870 24.35 18.71 -8.48
N ASP A 871 23.34 19.41 -7.94
CA ASP A 871 21.91 19.06 -8.07
C ASP A 871 21.41 19.08 -9.54
N ASP A 872 22.02 19.89 -10.40
CA ASP A 872 21.77 19.90 -11.87
C ASP A 872 22.42 18.70 -12.62
N GLY A 873 23.19 17.88 -11.90
CA GLY A 873 23.92 16.72 -12.42
C GLY A 873 25.21 17.07 -13.19
N ILE A 874 26.18 16.16 -13.11
CA ILE A 874 27.49 16.29 -13.76
C ILE A 874 27.41 15.75 -15.18
N LYS A 875 27.63 16.60 -16.19
CA LYS A 875 27.50 16.25 -17.62
C LYS A 875 28.84 15.85 -18.22
N HIS A 876 28.86 14.74 -18.97
CA HIS A 876 30.03 14.22 -19.68
C HIS A 876 29.66 13.64 -21.05
N ILE A 877 30.63 13.59 -21.98
CA ILE A 877 30.45 13.10 -23.36
C ILE A 877 31.56 12.09 -23.70
N TYR A 878 31.19 10.83 -23.89
CA TYR A 878 32.11 9.77 -24.31
C TYR A 878 32.36 9.81 -25.81
N ARG A 879 33.64 9.73 -26.20
CA ARG A 879 34.10 9.81 -27.61
C ARG A 879 34.27 8.46 -28.31
N THR A 880 34.40 7.38 -27.54
CA THR A 880 34.67 6.02 -28.01
C THR A 880 33.65 5.05 -27.44
N THR A 881 33.29 4.01 -28.20
CA THR A 881 32.44 2.92 -27.72
C THR A 881 33.16 2.02 -26.73
N GLY A 882 32.43 1.40 -25.81
CA GLY A 882 32.99 0.51 -24.80
C GLY A 882 32.19 0.48 -23.50
N ILE A 883 32.63 -0.35 -22.56
CA ILE A 883 32.08 -0.40 -21.20
C ILE A 883 33.02 0.38 -20.28
N TYR A 884 32.55 1.51 -19.77
CA TYR A 884 33.30 2.39 -18.88
C TYR A 884 32.96 2.11 -17.43
N ARG A 885 33.99 2.02 -16.58
CA ARG A 885 33.82 1.88 -15.12
C ARG A 885 33.94 3.26 -14.49
N VAL A 886 32.81 3.93 -14.32
CA VAL A 886 32.72 5.23 -13.65
C VAL A 886 32.80 5.01 -12.14
N THR A 887 33.69 5.73 -11.46
CA THR A 887 33.87 5.59 -10.01
C THR A 887 33.79 6.96 -9.32
N ALA A 888 32.90 7.08 -8.34
CA ALA A 888 32.89 8.21 -7.42
C ALA A 888 33.57 7.79 -6.10
N THR A 889 34.45 8.63 -5.58
CA THR A 889 35.06 8.48 -4.24
C THR A 889 34.83 9.77 -3.46
N ALA A 890 34.12 9.71 -2.34
CA ALA A 890 33.97 10.81 -1.41
C ALA A 890 35.01 10.67 -0.29
N GLU A 891 35.70 11.75 0.07
CA GLU A 891 36.82 11.73 1.01
C GLU A 891 36.81 12.99 1.89
N ASN A 892 37.01 12.82 3.20
CA ASN A 892 37.21 13.91 4.15
C ASN A 892 38.20 13.50 5.26
N SER A 893 38.45 14.39 6.22
CA SER A 893 39.43 14.20 7.30
C SER A 893 39.18 12.99 8.23
N GLN A 894 38.03 12.32 8.11
CA GLN A 894 37.63 11.18 8.93
C GLN A 894 37.62 9.84 8.16
N GLY A 895 37.72 9.85 6.82
CA GLY A 895 37.73 8.65 5.99
C GLY A 895 37.20 8.89 4.57
N SER A 896 36.97 7.80 3.84
CA SER A 896 36.45 7.82 2.47
C SER A 896 35.49 6.67 2.17
N ASP A 897 34.56 6.92 1.23
CA ASP A 897 33.65 5.93 0.65
C ASP A 897 33.79 5.94 -0.87
N ARG A 898 33.59 4.79 -1.53
CA ARG A 898 33.74 4.62 -2.97
C ARG A 898 32.64 3.76 -3.55
N THR A 899 32.02 4.28 -4.61
CA THR A 899 31.00 3.56 -5.39
C THR A 899 31.40 3.51 -6.86
N THR A 900 30.95 2.48 -7.57
CA THR A 900 31.32 2.22 -8.97
C THR A 900 30.13 1.76 -9.78
N MET A 901 29.91 2.37 -10.95
CA MET A 901 28.94 1.90 -11.93
C MET A 901 29.63 1.52 -13.24
N PHE A 902 29.01 0.63 -14.00
CA PHE A 902 29.42 0.31 -15.36
C PHE A 902 28.41 0.94 -16.33
N LEU A 903 28.93 1.70 -17.30
CA LEU A 903 28.14 2.39 -18.32
C LEU A 903 28.54 1.87 -19.70
N HIS A 904 27.57 1.38 -20.47
CA HIS A 904 27.82 0.85 -21.81
C HIS A 904 27.58 1.93 -22.88
N ILE A 905 28.67 2.44 -23.46
CA ILE A 905 28.61 3.40 -24.56
C ILE A 905 28.57 2.65 -25.88
N THR A 906 27.41 2.71 -26.54
CA THR A 906 27.13 2.00 -27.78
C THR A 906 27.30 2.91 -29.00
N SER A 907 27.48 2.29 -30.16
CA SER A 907 27.25 2.94 -31.46
C SER A 907 26.11 2.18 -32.14
N PRO A 908 25.19 2.86 -32.85
CA PRO A 908 24.25 2.17 -33.72
C PRO A 908 24.97 1.20 -34.67
N VAL A 909 24.31 0.08 -34.95
CA VAL A 909 24.66 -0.78 -36.10
C VAL A 909 23.77 -0.33 -37.24
N GLU A 910 24.33 -0.14 -38.43
CA GLU A 910 23.60 0.30 -39.63
C GLU A 910 23.18 -0.90 -40.48
N ARG A 911 23.99 -1.96 -40.51
CA ARG A 911 23.70 -3.19 -41.25
C ARG A 911 24.31 -4.42 -40.58
N VAL A 912 23.62 -5.54 -40.75
CA VAL A 912 24.07 -6.89 -40.40
C VAL A 912 24.02 -7.73 -41.69
N TYR A 913 24.98 -8.62 -41.87
CA TYR A 913 25.03 -9.59 -42.97
C TYR A 913 25.48 -10.96 -42.46
N LEU A 914 24.65 -11.97 -42.65
CA LEU A 914 24.89 -13.36 -42.25
C LEU A 914 25.67 -14.08 -43.35
N SER A 915 26.93 -14.40 -43.06
CA SER A 915 27.81 -15.20 -43.92
C SER A 915 27.85 -16.65 -43.43
N ILE A 916 27.29 -17.55 -44.24
CA ILE A 916 27.15 -18.99 -43.95
C ILE A 916 27.41 -19.81 -45.22
N PRO A 917 27.86 -21.07 -45.11
CA PRO A 917 27.86 -22.00 -46.23
C PRO A 917 26.44 -22.28 -46.72
N ILE A 918 26.28 -22.46 -48.04
CA ILE A 918 24.97 -22.72 -48.68
C ILE A 918 24.58 -24.20 -48.57
N VAL A 919 25.56 -25.10 -48.54
CA VAL A 919 25.38 -26.54 -48.33
C VAL A 919 26.23 -26.99 -47.13
N ALA A 920 25.64 -27.77 -46.23
CA ALA A 920 26.36 -28.41 -45.12
C ALA A 920 26.12 -29.92 -45.06
N ILE A 921 27.13 -30.65 -44.58
CA ILE A 921 27.07 -32.10 -44.39
C ILE A 921 26.37 -32.40 -43.06
N ARG A 922 25.35 -33.25 -43.10
CA ARG A 922 24.63 -33.73 -41.91
C ARG A 922 25.60 -34.25 -40.85
N GLY A 923 25.53 -33.73 -39.63
CA GLY A 923 26.37 -34.18 -38.51
C GLY A 923 27.82 -33.67 -38.53
N LYS A 924 28.20 -32.75 -39.43
CA LYS A 924 29.44 -31.96 -39.31
C LYS A 924 29.15 -30.54 -38.82
N GLU A 925 30.15 -29.93 -38.21
CA GLU A 925 30.14 -28.51 -37.84
C GLU A 925 30.19 -27.64 -39.10
N ALA A 926 29.32 -26.63 -39.16
CA ALA A 926 29.37 -25.54 -40.12
C ALA A 926 29.68 -24.25 -39.37
N ASN A 927 30.57 -23.41 -39.92
CA ASN A 927 30.88 -22.10 -39.36
C ASN A 927 29.89 -21.05 -39.88
N LEU A 928 29.35 -20.23 -38.99
CA LEU A 928 28.41 -19.16 -39.27
C LEU A 928 28.99 -17.86 -38.72
N THR A 929 28.98 -16.79 -39.52
CA THR A 929 29.58 -15.50 -39.15
C THR A 929 28.63 -14.34 -39.45
N ALA A 930 28.49 -13.42 -38.51
CA ALA A 930 27.64 -12.24 -38.59
C ALA A 930 28.54 -11.00 -38.78
N VAL A 931 28.62 -10.52 -40.01
CA VAL A 931 29.34 -9.30 -40.37
C VAL A 931 28.46 -8.10 -40.00
N VAL A 932 29.05 -7.10 -39.35
CA VAL A 932 28.35 -5.92 -38.83
C VAL A 932 29.03 -4.64 -39.32
N TRP A 933 28.24 -3.64 -39.68
CA TRP A 933 28.73 -2.33 -40.14
C TRP A 933 28.11 -1.19 -39.30
N PRO A 934 28.94 -0.26 -38.76
CA PRO A 934 30.41 -0.29 -38.70
C PRO A 934 30.93 -1.50 -37.90
N SER A 935 32.24 -1.75 -37.89
CA SER A 935 32.85 -2.89 -37.19
C SER A 935 33.07 -2.61 -35.69
N HIS A 936 32.23 -3.20 -34.83
CA HIS A 936 32.32 -3.03 -33.37
C HIS A 936 33.30 -4.00 -32.70
N SER A 937 34.03 -3.52 -31.69
CA SER A 937 34.91 -4.33 -30.85
C SER A 937 34.21 -4.82 -29.57
N ARG A 938 33.67 -6.05 -29.60
CA ARG A 938 33.17 -6.82 -28.42
C ARG A 938 31.99 -6.19 -27.63
N THR A 939 31.32 -5.17 -28.15
CA THR A 939 30.17 -4.50 -27.50
C THR A 939 28.80 -4.97 -27.98
N LEU A 940 28.73 -6.02 -28.80
CA LEU A 940 27.50 -6.53 -29.40
C LEU A 940 27.09 -7.88 -28.80
N THR A 941 25.79 -8.13 -28.77
CA THR A 941 25.22 -9.43 -28.41
C THR A 941 24.54 -10.04 -29.63
N PHE A 942 24.93 -11.26 -29.98
CA PHE A 942 24.42 -12.01 -31.13
C PHE A 942 23.47 -13.11 -30.64
N PHE A 943 22.25 -13.14 -31.18
CA PHE A 943 21.22 -14.13 -30.89
C PHE A 943 21.00 -14.99 -32.14
N TRP A 944 21.43 -16.25 -32.07
CA TRP A 944 21.39 -17.20 -33.18
C TRP A 944 20.17 -18.12 -33.04
N TRP A 945 19.26 -18.01 -34.00
CA TRP A 945 18.06 -18.82 -34.10
C TRP A 945 18.25 -19.89 -35.17
N PHE A 946 18.02 -21.14 -34.79
CA PHE A 946 18.14 -22.31 -35.68
C PHE A 946 16.78 -23.00 -35.80
N ASP A 947 16.38 -23.29 -37.03
CA ASP A 947 15.10 -23.90 -37.39
C ASP A 947 13.89 -23.10 -36.86
N ASN A 948 13.17 -23.64 -35.87
CA ASN A 948 11.97 -23.05 -35.28
C ASN A 948 12.02 -23.16 -33.74
N SER A 949 13.19 -22.90 -33.15
CA SER A 949 13.38 -22.91 -31.69
C SER A 949 12.68 -21.71 -31.03
N SER A 950 12.17 -21.93 -29.81
CA SER A 950 11.63 -20.86 -28.94
C SER A 950 12.71 -20.05 -28.23
N GLU A 951 13.95 -20.55 -28.23
CA GLU A 951 15.10 -19.96 -27.54
C GLU A 951 16.28 -19.83 -28.52
N PRO A 952 17.03 -18.71 -28.52
CA PRO A 952 18.24 -18.52 -29.30
C PRO A 952 19.50 -18.95 -28.54
N ILE A 953 20.55 -19.31 -29.28
CA ILE A 953 21.91 -19.40 -28.72
C ILE A 953 22.51 -17.99 -28.67
N ILE A 954 23.05 -17.57 -27.52
CA ILE A 954 23.58 -16.21 -27.33
C ILE A 954 25.11 -16.24 -27.35
N THR A 955 25.75 -15.40 -28.18
CA THR A 955 27.20 -15.21 -28.21
C THR A 955 27.59 -13.73 -28.12
N LEU A 956 28.81 -13.45 -27.63
CA LEU A 956 29.44 -12.11 -27.65
C LEU A 956 30.39 -11.93 -28.83
N GLU A 957 30.77 -13.04 -29.48
CA GLU A 957 31.55 -13.05 -30.71
C GLU A 957 30.62 -13.28 -31.89
N GLY A 958 30.88 -12.61 -33.01
CA GLY A 958 30.07 -12.70 -34.24
C GLY A 958 30.27 -13.99 -35.04
N SER A 959 30.79 -15.04 -34.42
CA SER A 959 31.11 -16.33 -35.04
C SER A 959 30.64 -17.48 -34.16
N ILE A 960 29.99 -18.48 -34.75
CA ILE A 960 29.55 -19.71 -34.08
C ILE A 960 29.75 -20.91 -35.01
N SER A 961 30.07 -22.07 -34.44
CA SER A 961 30.07 -23.35 -35.16
C SER A 961 28.85 -24.17 -34.72
N TYR A 962 28.06 -24.67 -35.67
CA TYR A 962 26.81 -25.39 -35.39
C TYR A 962 26.65 -26.65 -36.26
N THR A 963 26.07 -27.71 -35.69
CA THR A 963 26.00 -29.04 -36.31
C THR A 963 24.55 -29.43 -36.62
N PHE A 964 24.19 -29.37 -37.91
CA PHE A 964 22.83 -29.68 -38.35
C PHE A 964 22.54 -31.19 -38.38
N GLN A 965 21.47 -31.59 -37.70
CA GLN A 965 21.08 -33.02 -37.52
C GLN A 965 20.03 -33.51 -38.53
N ARG A 966 19.25 -32.59 -39.10
CA ARG A 966 18.16 -32.85 -40.06
C ARG A 966 18.60 -32.46 -41.47
N GLU A 967 18.35 -33.35 -42.43
CA GLU A 967 18.45 -33.00 -43.85
C GLU A 967 17.29 -32.09 -44.28
N GLY A 968 17.50 -31.34 -45.36
CA GLY A 968 16.51 -30.42 -45.91
C GLY A 968 16.98 -28.96 -45.89
N LYS A 969 16.03 -28.03 -45.97
CA LYS A 969 16.28 -26.58 -45.92
C LYS A 969 16.05 -26.07 -44.50
N ASN A 970 17.13 -25.78 -43.80
CA ASN A 970 17.11 -25.26 -42.43
C ASN A 970 17.28 -23.73 -42.48
N LYS A 971 16.48 -22.99 -41.72
CA LYS A 971 16.59 -21.52 -41.64
C LYS A 971 17.52 -21.15 -40.47
N VAL A 972 18.48 -20.27 -40.74
CA VAL A 972 19.27 -19.59 -39.71
C VAL A 972 18.88 -18.12 -39.71
N THR A 973 18.64 -17.56 -38.52
CA THR A 973 18.47 -16.11 -38.34
C THR A 973 19.46 -15.65 -37.27
N VAL A 974 20.21 -14.58 -37.54
CA VAL A 974 21.00 -13.90 -36.51
C VAL A 974 20.35 -12.56 -36.21
N GLN A 975 20.17 -12.25 -34.93
CA GLN A 975 19.79 -10.91 -34.47
C GLN A 975 20.97 -10.32 -33.70
N VAL A 976 21.27 -9.06 -33.92
CA VAL A 976 22.40 -8.35 -33.31
C VAL A 976 21.87 -7.15 -32.54
N ALA A 977 22.11 -7.13 -31.24
CA ALA A 977 21.74 -6.04 -30.36
C ALA A 977 22.94 -5.12 -30.06
N SER A 978 22.73 -3.81 -30.19
CA SER A 978 23.62 -2.74 -29.72
C SER A 978 22.82 -1.78 -28.85
N GLY A 979 22.80 -2.05 -27.53
CA GLY A 979 21.93 -1.35 -26.59
C GLY A 979 20.44 -1.59 -26.91
N SER A 980 19.70 -0.52 -27.16
CA SER A 980 18.28 -0.55 -27.54
C SER A 980 18.01 -1.03 -28.96
N ASN A 981 19.00 -0.99 -29.85
CA ASN A 981 18.81 -1.22 -31.28
C ASN A 981 19.08 -2.68 -31.63
N VAL A 982 18.12 -3.34 -32.27
CA VAL A 982 18.23 -4.73 -32.74
C VAL A 982 18.05 -4.76 -34.26
N LEU A 983 19.04 -5.30 -34.97
CA LEU A 983 18.96 -5.64 -36.39
C LEU A 983 18.98 -7.16 -36.57
N GLN A 984 18.54 -7.66 -37.72
CA GLN A 984 18.52 -9.10 -38.00
C GLN A 984 18.76 -9.41 -39.48
N ASP A 985 19.37 -10.56 -39.75
CA ASP A 985 19.49 -11.15 -41.09
C ASP A 985 19.14 -12.66 -41.05
N SER A 986 18.66 -13.19 -42.18
CA SER A 986 18.06 -14.52 -42.33
C SER A 986 18.54 -15.20 -43.60
N LYS A 987 19.13 -16.40 -43.48
CA LYS A 987 19.49 -17.24 -44.63
C LYS A 987 19.05 -18.68 -44.46
N VAL A 988 18.98 -19.40 -45.58
CA VAL A 988 18.57 -20.80 -45.64
C VAL A 988 19.75 -21.65 -46.09
N ILE A 989 20.12 -22.63 -45.26
CA ILE A 989 21.17 -23.60 -45.56
C ILE A 989 20.56 -24.93 -45.98
N THR A 990 21.13 -25.56 -47.00
CA THR A 990 20.70 -26.89 -47.47
C THR A 990 21.58 -27.96 -46.84
N VAL A 991 20.97 -28.89 -46.09
CA VAL A 991 21.69 -29.95 -45.37
C VAL A 991 21.40 -31.30 -46.02
N LYS A 992 22.47 -32.04 -46.34
CA LYS A 992 22.43 -33.36 -47.00
C LYS A 992 23.49 -34.29 -46.38
N GLU A 993 23.31 -35.60 -46.48
CA GLU A 993 24.33 -36.57 -46.05
C GLU A 993 25.56 -36.59 -46.96
N THR A 994 25.38 -36.48 -48.29
CA THR A 994 26.48 -36.43 -49.27
C THR A 994 26.18 -35.46 -50.41
N PHE A 995 27.25 -34.87 -50.96
CA PHE A 995 27.27 -34.08 -52.20
C PHE A 995 28.70 -34.12 -52.79
N ARG A 996 28.87 -33.62 -54.02
CA ARG A 996 30.18 -33.30 -54.60
C ARG A 996 30.28 -31.81 -54.88
N SER A 997 31.48 -31.24 -54.80
CA SER A 997 31.74 -29.83 -55.08
C SER A 997 32.86 -29.67 -56.12
N LEU A 998 32.63 -28.78 -57.09
CA LEU A 998 33.57 -28.44 -58.15
C LEU A 998 33.89 -26.95 -58.08
N LEU A 999 35.17 -26.60 -57.96
CA LEU A 999 35.61 -25.21 -57.97
C LEU A 999 35.71 -24.72 -59.42
N LEU A 1000 34.91 -23.70 -59.72
CA LEU A 1000 34.79 -23.04 -61.01
C LEU A 1000 35.53 -21.70 -61.00
N SER A 1001 36.10 -21.37 -62.15
CA SER A 1001 36.66 -20.06 -62.45
C SER A 1001 36.13 -19.54 -63.78
N PHE A 1002 36.12 -18.23 -63.90
CA PHE A 1002 35.59 -17.52 -65.07
C PHE A 1002 36.74 -16.88 -65.87
N SER A 1003 36.53 -16.68 -67.16
CA SER A 1003 37.40 -15.84 -67.97
C SER A 1003 37.52 -14.42 -67.38
N PRO A 1004 38.72 -13.80 -67.31
CA PRO A 1004 38.96 -12.51 -66.64
C PRO A 1004 38.06 -11.33 -67.06
N ALA A 1005 37.44 -11.37 -68.24
CA ALA A 1005 36.46 -10.36 -68.67
C ALA A 1005 35.23 -10.22 -67.74
N LEU A 1006 34.96 -11.21 -66.87
CA LEU A 1006 33.94 -11.11 -65.83
C LEU A 1006 34.40 -10.24 -64.64
N ASP A 1007 35.70 -10.21 -64.32
CA ASP A 1007 36.25 -9.48 -63.18
C ASP A 1007 36.17 -7.96 -63.39
N GLU A 1008 36.40 -7.50 -64.62
CA GLU A 1008 36.19 -6.11 -65.05
C GLU A 1008 34.73 -5.64 -64.92
N HIS A 1009 33.80 -6.59 -64.75
CA HIS A 1009 32.35 -6.38 -64.74
C HIS A 1009 31.66 -6.80 -63.44
N ASN A 1010 32.41 -7.24 -62.43
CA ASN A 1010 31.85 -7.69 -61.15
C ASN A 1010 31.58 -6.48 -60.22
N PRO A 1011 30.31 -6.17 -59.89
CA PRO A 1011 29.96 -4.99 -59.07
C PRO A 1011 30.05 -5.24 -57.56
N ASP A 1012 30.46 -6.45 -57.13
CA ASP A 1012 30.45 -6.94 -55.74
C ASP A 1012 29.07 -6.91 -55.04
N ILE A 1013 27.99 -7.08 -55.82
CA ILE A 1013 26.60 -7.11 -55.33
C ILE A 1013 26.10 -8.56 -55.22
N SER A 1014 25.46 -8.90 -54.10
CA SER A 1014 24.91 -10.24 -53.80
C SER A 1014 23.93 -10.73 -54.87
N GLU A 1015 22.99 -9.89 -55.27
CA GLU A 1015 21.92 -10.19 -56.23
C GLU A 1015 22.49 -10.49 -57.62
N TRP A 1016 23.53 -9.76 -58.04
CA TRP A 1016 24.27 -10.04 -59.28
C TRP A 1016 25.01 -11.38 -59.20
N ARG A 1017 25.61 -11.70 -58.05
CA ARG A 1017 26.27 -13.00 -57.81
C ARG A 1017 25.27 -14.16 -57.86
N GLU A 1018 24.04 -13.98 -57.37
CA GLU A 1018 22.96 -14.97 -57.51
C GLU A 1018 22.45 -15.13 -58.96
N ASP A 1019 22.27 -14.03 -59.70
CA ASP A 1019 21.81 -14.08 -61.09
C ASP A 1019 22.85 -14.71 -62.03
N ILE A 1020 24.14 -14.38 -61.90
CA ILE A 1020 25.20 -15.08 -62.64
C ILE A 1020 25.27 -16.56 -62.23
N GLY A 1021 25.13 -16.87 -60.93
CA GLY A 1021 24.99 -18.26 -60.46
C GLY A 1021 23.79 -18.99 -61.06
N ARG A 1022 22.68 -18.29 -61.34
CA ARG A 1022 21.51 -18.84 -62.04
C ARG A 1022 21.82 -19.13 -63.51
N VAL A 1023 22.46 -18.19 -64.23
CA VAL A 1023 22.88 -18.38 -65.63
C VAL A 1023 23.79 -19.60 -65.76
N VAL A 1024 24.80 -19.74 -64.88
CA VAL A 1024 25.72 -20.89 -64.88
C VAL A 1024 24.98 -22.19 -64.56
N ARG A 1025 24.07 -22.21 -63.57
CA ARG A 1025 23.23 -23.38 -63.25
C ARG A 1025 22.42 -23.85 -64.46
N THR A 1026 21.75 -22.93 -65.16
CA THR A 1026 20.92 -23.25 -66.33
C THR A 1026 21.77 -23.74 -67.51
N ALA A 1027 22.93 -23.13 -67.78
CA ALA A 1027 23.86 -23.59 -68.81
C ALA A 1027 24.38 -25.01 -68.53
N LEU A 1028 24.76 -25.30 -67.28
CA LEU A 1028 25.17 -26.65 -66.85
C LEU A 1028 24.04 -27.68 -67.04
N SER A 1029 22.80 -27.34 -66.66
CA SER A 1029 21.64 -28.22 -66.86
C SER A 1029 21.37 -28.49 -68.34
N GLN A 1030 21.41 -27.47 -69.20
CA GLN A 1030 21.18 -27.60 -70.64
C GLN A 1030 22.24 -28.46 -71.35
N VAL A 1031 23.52 -28.37 -70.95
CA VAL A 1031 24.61 -29.13 -71.58
C VAL A 1031 24.71 -30.57 -71.08
N SER A 1032 24.27 -30.85 -69.84
CA SER A 1032 24.38 -32.18 -69.22
C SER A 1032 23.10 -33.03 -69.22
N GLY A 1033 21.93 -32.40 -69.35
CA GLY A 1033 20.63 -33.04 -69.12
C GLY A 1033 20.28 -33.30 -67.64
N VAL A 1034 21.17 -32.93 -66.70
CA VAL A 1034 20.93 -33.06 -65.25
C VAL A 1034 19.95 -31.98 -64.79
N THR A 1035 19.04 -32.31 -63.86
CA THR A 1035 17.98 -31.36 -63.47
C THR A 1035 18.54 -30.19 -62.66
N GLU A 1036 18.03 -28.97 -62.91
CA GLU A 1036 18.46 -27.76 -62.16
C GLU A 1036 18.29 -27.90 -60.63
N LYS A 1037 17.37 -28.77 -60.16
CA LYS A 1037 17.15 -29.04 -58.73
C LYS A 1037 18.33 -29.72 -58.05
N GLN A 1038 19.14 -30.46 -58.82
CA GLN A 1038 20.33 -31.16 -58.33
C GLN A 1038 21.58 -30.27 -58.30
N LEU A 1039 21.49 -29.03 -58.81
CA LEU A 1039 22.64 -28.15 -59.03
C LEU A 1039 22.49 -26.86 -58.21
N LEU A 1040 23.45 -26.57 -57.33
CA LEU A 1040 23.56 -25.24 -56.70
C LEU A 1040 24.90 -24.61 -57.09
N VAL A 1041 24.87 -23.43 -57.69
CA VAL A 1041 26.07 -22.63 -57.98
C VAL A 1041 26.09 -21.44 -57.04
N SER A 1042 27.25 -21.13 -56.47
CA SER A 1042 27.50 -19.97 -55.61
C SER A 1042 28.76 -19.24 -56.06
N LEU A 1043 28.69 -17.93 -56.29
CA LEU A 1043 29.88 -17.09 -56.56
C LEU A 1043 30.43 -16.53 -55.25
N TYR A 1044 31.74 -16.67 -55.02
CA TYR A 1044 32.41 -16.14 -53.84
C TYR A 1044 32.66 -14.61 -53.95
N PRO A 1045 32.63 -13.87 -52.83
CA PRO A 1045 33.00 -12.45 -52.81
C PRO A 1045 34.49 -12.23 -53.10
N GLY A 1046 34.83 -11.06 -53.67
CA GLY A 1046 36.19 -10.70 -54.07
C GLY A 1046 36.52 -10.98 -55.54
N LEU A 1047 37.81 -10.85 -55.87
CA LEU A 1047 38.42 -11.06 -57.19
C LEU A 1047 39.71 -11.91 -57.04
N PRO A 1048 40.06 -12.79 -57.99
CA PRO A 1048 39.32 -13.11 -59.21
C PRO A 1048 37.99 -13.81 -58.92
N THR A 1049 37.00 -13.61 -59.78
CA THR A 1049 35.67 -14.19 -59.60
C THR A 1049 35.75 -15.72 -59.70
N THR A 1050 35.29 -16.38 -58.65
CA THR A 1050 35.26 -17.83 -58.52
C THR A 1050 33.89 -18.28 -58.05
N ALA A 1051 33.53 -19.52 -58.35
CA ALA A 1051 32.28 -20.12 -57.88
C ALA A 1051 32.48 -21.57 -57.46
N GLU A 1052 31.62 -22.07 -56.58
CA GLU A 1052 31.54 -23.49 -56.27
C GLU A 1052 30.20 -24.04 -56.77
N LEU A 1053 30.28 -25.14 -57.54
CA LEU A 1053 29.14 -25.93 -58.00
C LEU A 1053 28.96 -27.13 -57.07
N PHE A 1054 27.83 -27.18 -56.37
CA PHE A 1054 27.39 -28.31 -55.57
C PHE A 1054 26.46 -29.21 -56.39
N ILE A 1055 26.83 -30.48 -56.48
CA ILE A 1055 26.05 -31.55 -57.11
C ILE A 1055 25.35 -32.33 -55.99
N LEU A 1056 24.03 -32.24 -55.95
CA LEU A 1056 23.18 -32.88 -54.95
C LEU A 1056 22.56 -34.18 -55.49
N PRO A 1057 22.39 -35.23 -54.65
CA PRO A 1057 21.75 -36.46 -55.07
C PRO A 1057 20.25 -36.26 -55.35
N ASP A 1058 19.69 -37.10 -56.23
CA ASP A 1058 18.25 -37.13 -56.52
C ASP A 1058 17.43 -37.49 -55.27
N GLU A 1059 16.29 -36.82 -55.08
CA GLU A 1059 15.34 -37.06 -54.00
C GLU A 1059 14.36 -38.20 -54.32
N HIS A 1060 14.27 -38.63 -55.58
CA HIS A 1060 13.39 -39.73 -56.02
C HIS A 1060 14.01 -41.13 -55.90
N LEU A 1061 15.32 -41.25 -55.60
CA LEU A 1061 15.98 -42.54 -55.38
C LEU A 1061 15.76 -43.02 -53.93
N SER A 1062 15.31 -44.28 -53.76
CA SER A 1062 15.03 -44.86 -52.45
C SER A 1062 16.28 -44.96 -51.55
N THR A 1063 16.05 -45.06 -50.24
CA THR A 1063 17.08 -44.92 -49.19
C THR A 1063 17.98 -46.14 -49.01
N GLU A 1064 17.76 -47.24 -49.72
CA GLU A 1064 18.41 -48.54 -49.47
C GLU A 1064 19.79 -48.71 -50.14
N HIS A 1065 20.20 -47.83 -51.06
CA HIS A 1065 21.47 -47.96 -51.81
C HIS A 1065 22.38 -46.73 -51.65
N LYS A 1066 23.03 -46.59 -50.49
CA LYS A 1066 24.00 -45.50 -50.26
C LYS A 1066 25.20 -45.53 -51.22
N ARG A 1067 25.70 -46.71 -51.58
CA ARG A 1067 26.91 -46.87 -52.42
C ARG A 1067 26.72 -46.37 -53.85
N GLY A 1068 25.66 -46.83 -54.51
CA GLY A 1068 25.31 -46.37 -55.87
C GLY A 1068 24.97 -44.88 -55.95
N ARG A 1069 24.62 -44.24 -54.83
CA ARG A 1069 24.36 -42.78 -54.77
C ARG A 1069 25.65 -41.96 -54.86
N GLU A 1070 26.75 -42.44 -54.30
CA GLU A 1070 28.08 -41.81 -54.49
C GLU A 1070 28.60 -42.05 -55.91
N GLU A 1071 28.49 -43.29 -56.41
CA GLU A 1071 28.88 -43.67 -57.78
C GLU A 1071 28.12 -42.86 -58.85
N THR A 1072 26.85 -42.52 -58.60
CA THR A 1072 26.04 -41.64 -59.46
C THR A 1072 26.51 -40.18 -59.39
N LEU A 1073 26.88 -39.68 -58.21
CA LEU A 1073 27.41 -38.31 -58.05
C LEU A 1073 28.78 -38.16 -58.72
N ASP A 1074 29.62 -39.20 -58.69
CA ASP A 1074 30.92 -39.23 -59.37
C ASP A 1074 30.74 -39.25 -60.90
N MET A 1075 29.81 -40.08 -61.42
CA MET A 1075 29.46 -40.07 -62.85
C MET A 1075 28.96 -38.70 -63.32
N ILE A 1076 28.11 -38.03 -62.54
CA ILE A 1076 27.62 -36.68 -62.85
C ILE A 1076 28.74 -35.63 -62.75
N SER A 1077 29.64 -35.76 -61.77
CA SER A 1077 30.85 -34.94 -61.64
C SER A 1077 31.72 -35.05 -62.89
N ASP A 1078 32.03 -36.26 -63.37
CA ASP A 1078 32.89 -36.47 -64.54
C ASP A 1078 32.26 -35.94 -65.85
N ILE A 1079 30.93 -35.98 -65.98
CA ILE A 1079 30.21 -35.31 -67.07
C ILE A 1079 30.43 -33.79 -67.03
N PHE A 1080 30.32 -33.15 -65.86
CA PHE A 1080 30.57 -31.71 -65.72
C PHE A 1080 32.04 -31.34 -65.92
N VAL A 1081 32.98 -32.11 -65.36
CA VAL A 1081 34.43 -31.96 -65.57
C VAL A 1081 34.74 -31.97 -67.08
N THR A 1082 34.14 -32.92 -67.81
CA THR A 1082 34.31 -33.03 -69.27
C THR A 1082 33.75 -31.81 -70.00
N ALA A 1083 32.52 -31.39 -69.69
CA ALA A 1083 31.88 -30.25 -70.35
C ALA A 1083 32.57 -28.90 -70.07
N LEU A 1084 33.06 -28.69 -68.84
CA LEU A 1084 33.81 -27.51 -68.42
C LEU A 1084 35.19 -27.45 -69.09
N ASN A 1085 35.93 -28.58 -69.11
CA ASN A 1085 37.25 -28.65 -69.75
C ASN A 1085 37.17 -28.53 -71.28
N GLN A 1086 36.02 -28.87 -71.89
CA GLN A 1086 35.76 -28.64 -73.33
C GLN A 1086 35.25 -27.23 -73.64
N GLY A 1087 35.10 -26.35 -72.63
CA GLY A 1087 34.65 -24.96 -72.82
C GLY A 1087 33.19 -24.83 -73.27
N LEU A 1088 32.36 -25.87 -73.08
CA LEU A 1088 30.96 -25.87 -73.52
C LEU A 1088 30.08 -24.94 -72.67
N ILE A 1089 30.51 -24.61 -71.45
CA ILE A 1089 29.82 -23.71 -70.53
C ILE A 1089 30.31 -22.27 -70.76
N GLN A 1090 29.60 -21.55 -71.65
CA GLN A 1090 29.82 -20.13 -71.93
C GLN A 1090 28.50 -19.36 -71.95
N PHE A 1091 28.55 -18.07 -71.60
CA PHE A 1091 27.40 -17.16 -71.69
C PHE A 1091 27.84 -15.76 -72.14
N GLU A 1092 26.91 -14.98 -72.68
CA GLU A 1092 27.15 -13.61 -73.13
C GLU A 1092 26.65 -12.64 -72.05
N LEU A 1093 27.54 -11.83 -71.48
CA LEU A 1093 27.24 -10.90 -70.37
C LEU A 1093 26.70 -9.56 -70.89
N LYS A 1094 27.23 -9.12 -72.03
CA LYS A 1094 26.83 -7.98 -72.86
C LYS A 1094 27.19 -8.32 -74.30
N ALA A 1095 26.67 -7.58 -75.27
CA ALA A 1095 27.10 -7.67 -76.66
C ALA A 1095 28.64 -7.72 -76.78
N ASP A 1096 29.14 -8.70 -77.51
CA ASP A 1096 30.56 -9.00 -77.74
C ASP A 1096 31.39 -9.42 -76.49
N VAL A 1097 30.78 -9.52 -75.30
CA VAL A 1097 31.45 -9.97 -74.06
C VAL A 1097 31.00 -11.38 -73.69
N ARG A 1098 31.71 -12.39 -74.21
CA ARG A 1098 31.52 -13.80 -73.85
C ARG A 1098 32.37 -14.20 -72.66
N ILE A 1099 31.72 -14.82 -71.68
CA ILE A 1099 32.33 -15.38 -70.47
C ILE A 1099 32.37 -16.89 -70.60
N VAL A 1100 33.55 -17.49 -70.41
CA VAL A 1100 33.74 -18.95 -70.39
C VAL A 1100 33.96 -19.40 -68.95
N VAL A 1101 33.34 -20.52 -68.58
CA VAL A 1101 33.45 -21.13 -67.25
C VAL A 1101 34.25 -22.42 -67.36
N TYR A 1102 35.29 -22.56 -66.54
CA TYR A 1102 36.16 -23.75 -66.51
C TYR A 1102 36.41 -24.21 -65.07
N MET A 1103 36.79 -25.48 -64.89
CA MET A 1103 37.11 -26.04 -63.58
C MET A 1103 38.56 -25.73 -63.20
N THR A 1104 38.83 -25.50 -61.92
CA THR A 1104 40.21 -25.41 -61.39
C THR A 1104 40.59 -26.59 -60.49
N GLN A 1105 39.70 -27.03 -59.58
CA GLN A 1105 39.92 -28.21 -58.73
C GLN A 1105 38.60 -28.94 -58.41
N GLN A 1106 38.68 -30.26 -58.22
CA GLN A 1106 37.63 -31.05 -57.55
C GLN A 1106 37.82 -30.94 -56.02
N THR A 1107 36.76 -30.68 -55.26
CA THR A 1107 36.82 -30.57 -53.79
C THR A 1107 35.90 -31.58 -53.10
N LEU A 1108 36.29 -32.05 -51.91
CA LEU A 1108 35.49 -32.95 -51.05
C LEU A 1108 34.83 -32.20 -49.87
N ALA A 1109 35.04 -30.89 -49.78
CA ALA A 1109 34.48 -30.00 -48.77
C ALA A 1109 34.44 -28.56 -49.32
N PRO A 1110 33.45 -27.74 -48.92
CA PRO A 1110 33.29 -26.38 -49.43
C PRO A 1110 34.34 -25.40 -48.89
N LEU A 1111 34.87 -24.54 -49.76
CA LEU A 1111 35.87 -23.53 -49.41
C LEU A 1111 35.24 -22.23 -48.85
N VAL A 1112 34.55 -22.33 -47.72
CA VAL A 1112 34.00 -21.17 -46.99
C VAL A 1112 34.92 -20.73 -45.84
N ASP A 1113 36.23 -20.69 -46.12
CA ASP A 1113 37.20 -19.90 -45.37
C ASP A 1113 37.58 -18.69 -46.21
N SER A 1114 36.90 -17.56 -46.01
CA SER A 1114 37.24 -16.27 -46.61
C SER A 1114 38.46 -15.61 -45.94
N ASN A 1115 39.49 -16.41 -45.67
CA ASN A 1115 40.79 -15.91 -45.26
C ASN A 1115 41.46 -15.22 -46.44
N SER A 1116 41.71 -13.91 -46.29
CA SER A 1116 42.33 -13.06 -47.31
C SER A 1116 43.59 -13.69 -47.90
N ILE A 1117 43.66 -13.80 -49.23
CA ILE A 1117 44.88 -14.22 -49.94
C ILE A 1117 46.00 -13.21 -49.62
N HIS A 1118 46.94 -13.68 -48.81
CA HIS A 1118 48.19 -13.07 -48.37
C HIS A 1118 48.34 -11.53 -48.50
N SER A 1119 48.03 -10.84 -47.40
CA SER A 1119 48.78 -9.60 -47.11
C SER A 1119 50.27 -9.94 -46.98
N GLY A 1120 51.11 -9.29 -47.80
CA GLY A 1120 52.55 -9.54 -47.84
C GLY A 1120 53.30 -9.24 -46.52
N SER A 1121 52.63 -8.62 -45.55
CA SER A 1121 53.17 -8.31 -44.22
C SER A 1121 53.63 -9.55 -43.45
N ALA A 1122 52.99 -10.72 -43.61
CA ALA A 1122 53.42 -11.94 -42.93
C ALA A 1122 54.75 -12.50 -43.49
N MET A 1123 54.93 -12.45 -44.81
CA MET A 1123 56.18 -12.87 -45.47
C MET A 1123 57.30 -11.85 -45.22
N LEU A 1124 56.97 -10.55 -45.17
CA LEU A 1124 57.88 -9.50 -44.72
C LEU A 1124 58.26 -9.64 -43.23
N MET A 1125 57.33 -10.01 -42.35
CA MET A 1125 57.65 -10.31 -40.94
C MET A 1125 58.61 -11.50 -40.82
N LEU A 1126 58.36 -12.60 -41.54
CA LEU A 1126 59.30 -13.72 -41.60
C LEU A 1126 60.67 -13.32 -42.18
N LEU A 1127 60.71 -12.54 -43.26
CA LEU A 1127 61.96 -12.01 -43.83
C LEU A 1127 62.70 -11.07 -42.87
N THR A 1128 62.00 -10.20 -42.13
CA THR A 1128 62.62 -9.33 -41.12
C THR A 1128 63.10 -10.11 -39.91
N VAL A 1129 62.38 -11.12 -39.43
CA VAL A 1129 62.85 -12.00 -38.34
C VAL A 1129 64.07 -12.82 -38.78
N VAL A 1130 64.11 -13.30 -40.03
CA VAL A 1130 65.29 -13.95 -40.61
C VAL A 1130 66.45 -12.96 -40.76
N LEU A 1131 66.22 -11.73 -41.25
CA LEU A 1131 67.24 -10.69 -41.36
C LEU A 1131 67.77 -10.23 -40.00
N ILE A 1132 66.91 -10.12 -38.99
CA ILE A 1132 67.30 -9.80 -37.60
C ILE A 1132 68.06 -10.98 -36.98
N GLY A 1133 67.65 -12.22 -37.22
CA GLY A 1133 68.39 -13.41 -36.79
C GLY A 1133 69.78 -13.51 -37.44
N VAL A 1134 69.88 -13.22 -38.74
CA VAL A 1134 71.14 -13.15 -39.49
C VAL A 1134 72.01 -11.98 -39.00
N ALA A 1135 71.43 -10.80 -38.77
CA ALA A 1135 72.15 -9.65 -38.21
C ALA A 1135 72.66 -9.93 -36.79
N ALA A 1136 71.84 -10.53 -35.93
CA ALA A 1136 72.24 -10.97 -34.59
C ALA A 1136 73.35 -12.04 -34.65
N PHE A 1137 73.29 -12.97 -35.60
CA PHE A 1137 74.34 -13.96 -35.85
C PHE A 1137 75.65 -13.30 -36.33
N PHE A 1138 75.60 -12.31 -37.22
CA PHE A 1138 76.79 -11.54 -37.63
C PHE A 1138 77.38 -10.73 -36.48
N ILE A 1139 76.55 -10.03 -35.69
CA ILE A 1139 76.97 -9.28 -34.50
C ILE A 1139 77.62 -10.24 -33.48
N TYR A 1140 76.99 -11.37 -33.19
CA TYR A 1140 77.52 -12.41 -32.30
C TYR A 1140 78.86 -12.97 -32.78
N LYS A 1141 79.00 -13.23 -34.09
CA LYS A 1141 80.24 -13.76 -34.67
C LYS A 1141 81.39 -12.75 -34.72
N PHE A 1142 81.10 -11.46 -34.88
CA PHE A 1142 82.13 -10.41 -34.89
C PHE A 1142 82.53 -9.89 -33.50
N LYS A 1143 81.71 -10.05 -32.45
CA LYS A 1143 82.01 -9.51 -31.11
C LYS A 1143 83.13 -10.25 -30.33
N ARG A 1144 83.76 -11.28 -30.90
CA ARG A 1144 84.91 -12.01 -30.30
C ARG A 1144 86.26 -11.59 -30.89
N LYS A 1145 86.73 -10.38 -30.56
CA LYS A 1145 88.18 -10.08 -30.51
C LYS A 1145 88.51 -8.85 -29.64
N ILE A 1146 89.38 -9.10 -28.65
CA ILE A 1146 90.19 -8.16 -27.85
C ILE A 1146 89.42 -7.41 -26.70
N PRO A 1147 90.02 -7.23 -25.49
CA PRO A 1147 89.23 -7.21 -24.24
C PRO A 1147 89.65 -6.18 -23.15
N TRP A 1148 89.09 -6.34 -21.95
CA TRP A 1148 89.43 -5.68 -20.65
C TRP A 1148 89.04 -4.18 -20.55
N ILE A 1149 88.78 -3.59 -19.37
CA ILE A 1149 89.08 -4.08 -18.00
C ILE A 1149 87.83 -4.24 -17.08
N HIS A 1150 87.83 -3.76 -15.83
CA HIS A 1150 87.18 -4.45 -14.69
C HIS A 1150 86.90 -3.52 -13.45
N VAL A 1151 86.40 -4.10 -12.33
CA VAL A 1151 86.30 -3.54 -10.93
C VAL A 1151 85.20 -2.49 -10.68
N GLN A 1152 84.41 -2.41 -9.57
CA GLN A 1152 83.93 -3.27 -8.45
C GLN A 1152 82.60 -2.61 -7.94
N ALA A 1153 81.61 -3.19 -7.24
CA ALA A 1153 81.36 -4.48 -6.53
C ALA A 1153 81.64 -4.54 -5.01
N GLU A 1154 80.60 -4.25 -4.20
CA GLU A 1154 80.22 -4.78 -2.84
C GLU A 1154 78.68 -4.56 -2.70
N ASP A 1155 77.76 -5.43 -2.24
CA ASP A 1155 77.63 -6.50 -1.20
C ASP A 1155 77.05 -6.03 0.16
N SER A 1156 76.26 -6.81 0.93
CA SER A 1156 75.77 -8.21 0.79
C SER A 1156 74.56 -8.55 1.72
N GLN A 1157 74.10 -9.82 1.68
CA GLN A 1157 73.33 -10.60 2.70
C GLN A 1157 71.79 -10.41 2.85
N GLU A 1158 70.94 -11.41 3.15
CA GLU A 1158 70.88 -12.92 2.99
C GLU A 1158 69.49 -13.41 3.57
N LYS A 1159 68.96 -14.67 3.55
CA LYS A 1159 69.39 -16.04 3.15
C LYS A 1159 68.19 -16.99 2.83
N ASP A 1160 68.52 -18.26 2.58
CA ASP A 1160 67.74 -19.51 2.28
C ASP A 1160 66.95 -20.11 3.49
N PRO A 1161 66.28 -21.32 3.46
CA PRO A 1161 66.33 -22.41 2.45
C PRO A 1161 65.06 -23.26 2.11
N GLU A 1162 65.24 -24.12 1.07
CA GLU A 1162 64.65 -25.47 0.77
C GLU A 1162 63.11 -25.69 0.75
N VAL A 1163 62.41 -26.31 -0.24
CA VAL A 1163 62.63 -27.33 -1.31
C VAL A 1163 62.23 -28.78 -0.96
N ILE A 1164 61.26 -29.35 -1.71
CA ILE A 1164 61.21 -30.74 -2.23
C ILE A 1164 60.04 -30.88 -3.25
N SER A 1165 60.11 -31.86 -4.17
CA SER A 1165 59.17 -32.08 -5.29
C SER A 1165 58.15 -33.21 -5.05
N THR A 1166 57.17 -33.44 -5.94
CA THR A 1166 57.27 -34.49 -6.99
C THR A 1166 56.15 -34.42 -8.06
N VAL A 1167 56.26 -35.23 -9.12
CA VAL A 1167 55.42 -35.24 -10.34
C VAL A 1167 54.48 -36.46 -10.38
N GLY A 1168 53.31 -36.36 -11.04
CA GLY A 1168 52.45 -37.51 -11.37
C GLY A 1168 51.34 -37.17 -12.39
N GLN A 1169 50.96 -38.11 -13.27
CA GLN A 1169 50.05 -37.90 -14.40
C GLN A 1169 48.87 -38.91 -14.44
N ASN A 1170 47.76 -38.43 -15.04
CA ASN A 1170 46.74 -39.16 -15.82
C ASN A 1170 45.68 -40.09 -15.16
N ASP A 1171 44.44 -39.90 -15.66
CA ASP A 1171 43.33 -40.85 -15.93
C ASP A 1171 42.84 -41.81 -14.81
N ASN A 1172 41.53 -41.92 -14.49
CA ASN A 1172 40.44 -42.04 -15.46
C ASN A 1172 39.01 -41.75 -14.89
N MET A 1173 38.18 -41.08 -15.71
CA MET A 1173 36.71 -41.11 -15.85
C MET A 1173 35.77 -41.59 -14.71
N SER A 1174 34.80 -40.73 -14.34
CA SER A 1174 33.38 -41.13 -14.21
C SER A 1174 32.42 -39.97 -14.56
N LYS A 1175 31.21 -40.27 -15.05
CA LYS A 1175 30.19 -39.29 -15.47
C LYS A 1175 29.02 -39.29 -14.47
N VAL A 1176 28.56 -38.10 -14.04
CA VAL A 1176 27.18 -37.88 -13.58
C VAL A 1176 26.73 -36.49 -14.10
N LYS A 1177 25.48 -36.38 -14.57
CA LYS A 1177 24.85 -35.11 -14.97
C LYS A 1177 24.13 -34.48 -13.78
N LEU A 1178 23.96 -33.16 -13.78
CA LEU A 1178 22.92 -32.51 -12.98
C LEU A 1178 22.20 -31.38 -13.74
N SER A 1179 21.21 -31.78 -14.52
CA SER A 1179 19.94 -31.03 -14.62
C SER A 1179 19.04 -31.53 -13.46
N GLU A 1180 17.96 -30.88 -13.02
CA GLU A 1180 17.11 -29.82 -13.58
C GLU A 1180 16.60 -28.90 -12.45
N PHE A 1181 16.27 -27.64 -12.73
CA PHE A 1181 15.19 -26.90 -12.06
C PHE A 1181 14.56 -25.90 -13.07
N PRO A 1182 13.25 -25.58 -13.00
CA PRO A 1182 12.51 -25.09 -14.18
C PRO A 1182 12.59 -23.59 -14.46
N SER A 1183 12.39 -23.22 -15.72
CA SER A 1183 12.20 -21.83 -16.17
C SER A 1183 10.73 -21.37 -16.06
N PRO A 1184 10.45 -20.06 -15.88
CA PRO A 1184 9.08 -19.56 -15.73
C PRO A 1184 8.48 -19.07 -17.06
N LYS A 1185 7.68 -19.90 -17.74
CA LYS A 1185 6.63 -19.49 -18.70
C LYS A 1185 5.81 -20.67 -19.26
N GLU A 1186 4.67 -20.98 -18.63
CA GLU A 1186 3.45 -21.40 -19.33
C GLU A 1186 2.26 -21.37 -18.37
N LEU A 1187 1.32 -20.42 -18.54
CA LEU A 1187 0.09 -20.36 -17.76
C LEU A 1187 -1.00 -19.52 -18.45
N VAL A 1188 -1.51 -20.01 -19.58
CA VAL A 1188 -2.79 -19.62 -20.19
C VAL A 1188 -3.19 -20.70 -21.22
N VAL A 1189 -4.49 -20.87 -21.49
CA VAL A 1189 -5.10 -21.93 -22.33
C VAL A 1189 -5.10 -23.34 -21.75
N LYS A 1190 -5.85 -23.52 -20.65
CA LYS A 1190 -6.92 -24.54 -20.60
C LYS A 1190 -7.86 -24.29 -19.42
N ASP A 1191 -9.09 -23.86 -19.73
CA ASP A 1191 -10.30 -24.47 -19.19
C ASP A 1191 -11.54 -23.90 -19.89
N LEU A 1192 -12.14 -24.70 -20.76
CA LEU A 1192 -13.46 -24.51 -21.34
C LEU A 1192 -13.96 -25.85 -21.88
N GLU A 1193 -14.64 -26.63 -21.04
CA GLU A 1193 -15.91 -27.28 -21.41
C GLU A 1193 -16.68 -27.72 -20.14
N PRO A 1194 -18.03 -27.79 -20.18
CA PRO A 1194 -18.86 -27.85 -18.98
C PRO A 1194 -19.32 -29.28 -18.63
N ARG A 1195 -19.80 -29.47 -17.39
CA ARG A 1195 -20.65 -30.62 -17.03
C ARG A 1195 -22.07 -30.17 -16.68
N SER A 1196 -23.01 -30.48 -17.56
CA SER A 1196 -24.37 -29.96 -17.54
C SER A 1196 -25.38 -30.89 -16.85
N ARG A 1197 -26.33 -30.28 -16.12
CA ARG A 1197 -27.71 -30.79 -15.96
C ARG A 1197 -28.70 -29.62 -15.85
N VAL A 1198 -29.46 -29.41 -16.93
CA VAL A 1198 -30.96 -29.29 -16.94
C VAL A 1198 -31.59 -28.60 -15.71
N HIS A 1199 -32.28 -27.45 -15.80
CA HIS A 1199 -32.77 -26.64 -16.93
C HIS A 1199 -33.05 -25.18 -16.43
N THR A 1200 -33.55 -24.19 -17.18
CA THR A 1200 -34.20 -24.17 -18.52
C THR A 1200 -33.45 -23.25 -19.51
N GLY A 1201 -33.84 -21.98 -19.67
CA GLY A 1201 -33.18 -21.01 -20.54
C GLY A 1201 -33.95 -19.69 -20.74
N GLY A 1202 -33.23 -18.63 -21.14
CA GLY A 1202 -33.73 -17.31 -21.50
C GLY A 1202 -32.56 -16.42 -21.98
N ILE A 1203 -32.73 -15.67 -23.08
CA ILE A 1203 -31.62 -14.99 -23.79
C ILE A 1203 -31.68 -13.48 -23.54
N GLY A 1204 -30.57 -12.86 -23.11
CA GLY A 1204 -30.47 -11.41 -22.89
C GLY A 1204 -29.03 -10.92 -22.75
N ARG A 1205 -28.69 -9.88 -23.53
CA ARG A 1205 -27.35 -9.27 -23.75
C ARG A 1205 -26.57 -8.91 -22.47
N ASN A 1206 -25.24 -8.92 -22.58
CA ASN A 1206 -24.33 -8.24 -21.64
C ASN A 1206 -24.69 -6.75 -21.51
N MET A 1207 -24.65 -6.24 -20.28
CA MET A 1207 -24.81 -4.83 -19.96
C MET A 1207 -23.88 -4.51 -18.79
N GLU A 1208 -22.90 -3.62 -19.00
CA GLU A 1208 -21.99 -3.19 -17.95
C GLU A 1208 -22.78 -2.33 -16.95
N ARG A 1209 -22.96 -2.82 -15.72
CA ARG A 1209 -23.83 -2.14 -14.74
C ARG A 1209 -23.09 -1.00 -14.05
N ILE A 1210 -23.62 0.21 -14.25
CA ILE A 1210 -23.21 1.44 -13.59
C ILE A 1210 -23.35 1.27 -12.07
N VAL A 1211 -22.30 1.61 -11.32
CA VAL A 1211 -22.31 1.64 -9.85
C VAL A 1211 -22.53 3.08 -9.39
N THR A 1212 -23.55 3.31 -8.55
CA THR A 1212 -23.80 4.59 -7.88
C THR A 1212 -22.60 4.98 -7.02
N ARG A 1213 -21.89 6.05 -7.40
CA ARG A 1213 -20.70 6.54 -6.71
C ARG A 1213 -20.97 7.87 -6.01
N GLU A 1214 -21.64 7.79 -4.87
CA GLU A 1214 -21.60 8.86 -3.87
C GLU A 1214 -20.34 8.64 -3.02
N PHE A 1215 -19.30 9.46 -3.25
CA PHE A 1215 -18.09 9.46 -2.41
C PHE A 1215 -18.38 10.28 -1.14
N PRO A 1216 -17.94 9.83 0.05
CA PRO A 1216 -18.14 10.59 1.28
C PRO A 1216 -17.41 11.93 1.21
N ASN A 1217 -18.08 12.98 1.70
CA ASN A 1217 -17.52 14.31 1.81
C ASN A 1217 -16.38 14.29 2.85
N CYS A 1218 -15.19 14.78 2.53
CA CYS A 1218 -14.04 14.73 3.43
C CYS A 1218 -14.14 15.77 4.56
N THR A 1219 -15.01 15.51 5.53
CA THR A 1219 -15.16 16.24 6.78
C THR A 1219 -15.23 15.24 7.94
N ASN A 1220 -14.13 15.14 8.69
CA ASN A 1220 -13.80 14.11 9.71
C ASN A 1220 -13.34 12.77 9.14
N VAL A 1221 -12.02 12.54 9.26
CA VAL A 1221 -11.28 11.27 9.40
C VAL A 1221 -10.10 11.57 10.34
#